data_AF-A0A533X921-F1
#
_entry.id   AF-A0A533X921-F1
#
_cell.length_a   1.000
_cell.length_b   1.000
_cell.length_c   1.000
_cell.angle_alpha   90.00
_cell.angle_beta   90.00
_cell.angle_gamma   90.00
#
_symmetry.space_group_name_H-M   'P 1'
#
loop_
_entity.id
_entity.type
_entity.pdbx_description
1 polymer ?
#
loop_
_entity_poly.entity_id
_entity_poly.type
_entity_poly.pdbx_seq_one_letter_code
_entity_poly.pdbx_strand_id
1 'polypeptide(L)'
;MSRRIMQALANDIYPPGVETDLLALRQLFKDYDEGLALMERKRRLAGAKAILERLRATGQGLEARGDREDLSDPMSPCPSPIASDLWNLPIRFSRGVGPKRAALLEKLGVNTVEDALWFLPWRYEDRSVITAISDVAPGARATICGTIRGSDLKRTARRRMTILEVTVEDATGDLRAVYFNQPYLEKLFKPGSRVMMSGMVSASRKGWTDLQMDTPQYELLCEDDDTPLHVGRIVPIYHETRGFTSRQIRTLIKGLIEQYGNGLEEVLPESVRTRHGLPAIRTAIADVHFPQPPADLEALERGATPARRRLAFEEFFILQLALALRQRSVKQETKKIRFDPTTPLVSRVRALLPFRLTNAQERVLTEIQRDMAASRPMNRLLQGDVGCGKTVVAFIAMLIACGSGYQAALMVPTEILAEQHYHNLRTLIAALGLQVVLLTSGGSAKARGIALKPIETGEANMVIGTHALIQKGVRFAQLGLAVIDEQHKFGVLQRKTLLEKGLHPDVLVLTATPIPRTLAMTVYGDLDVSVIDALPPGRRPIRTWVFNEAQRRRAYQLLHDEVRAGRQAYIVYPLVEESEKVDLRAAIQAVERLQAMFHPVPVGLLHGRMKAAERVRTMAAFKAGEIQILVATTVIEVGVDVPNATVMLVEHADRFGLAQLHQLRGRVGRGAQQSIC
;
A
#
# COMPACT_ATOMS: atom_id res chain seq x y z
N MET A 1 -11.47 3.86 -0.36
CA MET A 1 -11.56 2.87 0.74
C MET A 1 -12.54 3.29 1.86
N SER A 2 -12.91 4.57 1.98
CA SER A 2 -13.89 5.10 2.96
C SER A 2 -15.33 4.64 2.74
N ARG A 3 -15.75 4.42 1.48
CA ARG A 3 -17.15 4.09 1.12
C ARG A 3 -17.70 2.80 1.75
N ARG A 4 -16.88 1.75 1.86
CA ARG A 4 -17.29 0.46 2.45
C ARG A 4 -17.35 0.48 3.98
N ILE A 5 -16.57 1.34 4.62
CA ILE A 5 -16.57 1.53 6.07
C ILE A 5 -17.79 2.37 6.47
N MET A 6 -18.08 3.42 5.70
CA MET A 6 -19.29 4.23 5.87
C MET A 6 -20.57 3.42 5.59
N GLN A 7 -20.59 2.57 4.55
CA GLN A 7 -21.72 1.67 4.29
C GLN A 7 -21.95 0.62 5.39
N ALA A 8 -20.91 0.18 6.09
CA ALA A 8 -21.05 -0.75 7.21
C ALA A 8 -21.58 -0.07 8.49
N LEU A 9 -21.42 1.25 8.61
CA LEU A 9 -21.92 2.07 9.73
C LEU A 9 -23.31 2.69 9.45
N ALA A 10 -23.74 2.72 8.19
CA ALA A 10 -24.98 3.38 7.77
C ALA A 10 -26.27 2.55 7.96
N ASN A 11 -26.18 1.34 8.52
CA ASN A 11 -27.33 0.41 8.55
C ASN A 11 -28.34 0.65 9.68
N ASP A 12 -28.17 1.65 10.54
CA ASP A 12 -29.21 2.10 11.48
C ASP A 12 -29.13 3.62 11.68
N ILE A 13 -29.47 4.39 10.64
CA ILE A 13 -29.62 5.85 10.77
C ILE A 13 -31.11 6.13 10.99
N TYR A 14 -31.49 6.46 12.23
CA TYR A 14 -32.80 7.03 12.51
C TYR A 14 -32.94 8.35 11.73
N PRO A 15 -34.13 8.70 11.20
CA PRO A 15 -34.34 10.01 10.59
C PRO A 15 -33.88 11.12 11.54
N PRO A 16 -33.24 12.20 11.07
CA PRO A 16 -32.66 13.23 11.94
C PRO A 16 -33.67 13.85 12.91
N GLY A 17 -34.96 13.85 12.56
CA GLY A 17 -36.04 14.25 13.48
C GLY A 17 -36.22 13.30 14.68
N VAL A 18 -36.08 11.99 14.47
CA VAL A 18 -36.14 10.96 15.53
C VAL A 18 -34.93 11.06 16.45
N GLU A 19 -33.74 11.28 15.89
CA GLU A 19 -32.52 11.48 16.69
C GLU A 19 -32.62 12.74 17.56
N THR A 20 -33.17 13.83 17.01
CA THR A 20 -33.40 15.07 17.74
C THR A 20 -34.40 14.89 18.88
N ASP A 21 -35.51 14.17 18.63
CA ASP A 21 -36.52 13.87 19.65
C ASP A 21 -35.96 12.93 20.74
N LEU A 22 -35.12 11.94 20.40
CA LEU A 22 -34.45 11.06 21.37
C LEU A 22 -33.43 11.81 22.24
N LEU A 23 -32.67 12.73 21.66
CA LEU A 23 -31.75 13.60 22.41
C LEU A 23 -32.49 14.54 23.35
N ALA A 24 -33.61 15.14 22.89
CA ALA A 24 -34.47 15.98 23.72
C ALA A 24 -35.10 15.18 24.88
N LEU A 25 -35.56 13.95 24.62
CA LEU A 25 -36.09 13.06 25.66
C LEU A 25 -35.02 12.74 26.72
N ARG A 26 -33.79 12.44 26.29
CA ARG A 26 -32.66 12.19 27.20
C ARG A 26 -32.32 13.40 28.07
N GLN A 27 -32.40 14.62 27.53
CA GLN A 27 -32.14 15.83 28.31
C GLN A 27 -33.16 16.06 29.42
N LEU A 28 -34.44 15.71 29.21
CA LEU A 28 -35.48 15.87 30.23
C LEU A 28 -35.23 15.02 31.49
N PHE A 29 -34.50 13.91 31.36
CA PHE A 29 -34.25 12.95 32.44
C PHE A 29 -32.82 12.93 32.98
N LYS A 30 -31.91 13.75 32.44
CA LYS A 30 -30.48 13.71 32.79
C LYS A 30 -30.20 13.95 34.29
N ASP A 31 -31.07 14.70 34.97
CA ASP A 31 -30.97 15.03 36.40
C ASP A 31 -32.34 14.88 37.10
N TYR A 32 -33.16 13.89 36.71
CA TYR A 32 -34.50 13.69 37.27
C TYR A 32 -34.44 12.88 38.58
N ASP A 33 -34.47 13.57 39.72
CA ASP A 33 -34.34 12.97 41.05
C ASP A 33 -35.57 13.26 41.97
N GLU A 34 -35.67 12.57 43.10
CA GLU A 34 -36.81 12.73 44.05
C GLU A 34 -36.86 14.11 44.73
N GLY A 35 -35.74 14.83 44.78
CA GLY A 35 -35.63 16.19 45.34
C GLY A 35 -36.15 17.32 44.46
N LEU A 36 -36.61 17.03 43.22
CA LEU A 36 -37.18 18.04 42.33
C LEU A 36 -38.61 18.42 42.76
N ALA A 37 -38.92 19.72 42.71
CA ALA A 37 -40.26 20.23 43.00
C ALA A 37 -41.34 19.52 42.16
N LEU A 38 -42.45 19.14 42.80
CA LEU A 38 -43.50 18.30 42.21
C LEU A 38 -44.08 18.89 40.90
N MET A 39 -44.14 20.23 40.80
CA MET A 39 -44.58 20.93 39.59
C MET A 39 -43.60 20.78 38.41
N GLU A 40 -42.30 20.82 38.67
CA GLU A 40 -41.27 20.66 37.63
C GLU A 40 -41.20 19.21 37.15
N ARG A 41 -41.39 18.25 38.06
CA ARG A 41 -41.50 16.81 37.72
C ARG A 41 -42.69 16.55 36.79
N LYS A 42 -43.86 17.12 37.11
CA LYS A 42 -45.07 17.03 36.26
C LYS A 42 -44.84 17.66 34.88
N ARG A 43 -44.17 18.82 34.81
CA ARG A 43 -43.87 19.50 33.53
C ARG A 43 -42.96 18.67 32.63
N ARG A 44 -41.88 18.09 33.19
CA ARG A 44 -40.95 17.24 32.43
C ARG A 44 -41.59 15.94 31.96
N LEU A 45 -42.40 15.31 32.80
CA LEU A 45 -43.17 14.11 32.40
C LEU A 45 -44.18 14.40 31.29
N ALA A 46 -44.85 15.55 31.34
CA ALA A 46 -45.76 15.98 30.25
C ALA A 46 -44.99 16.21 28.93
N GLY A 47 -43.82 16.85 29.00
CA GLY A 47 -42.95 17.03 27.82
C GLY A 47 -42.43 15.71 27.26
N ALA A 48 -42.02 14.78 28.12
CA ALA A 48 -41.57 13.44 27.72
C ALA A 48 -42.69 12.63 27.05
N LYS A 49 -43.91 12.70 27.57
CA LYS A 49 -45.08 12.02 26.98
C LYS A 49 -45.37 12.53 25.57
N ALA A 50 -45.31 13.85 25.35
CA ALA A 50 -45.53 14.44 24.03
C ALA A 50 -44.47 14.00 23.01
N ILE A 51 -43.19 13.91 23.41
CA ILE A 51 -42.10 13.41 22.56
C ILE A 51 -42.31 11.93 22.21
N LEU A 52 -42.69 11.10 23.19
CA LEU A 52 -42.97 9.68 22.97
C LEU A 52 -44.17 9.44 22.03
N GLU A 53 -45.20 10.27 22.09
CA GLU A 53 -46.34 10.21 21.18
C GLU A 53 -45.94 10.57 19.74
N ARG A 54 -45.08 11.57 19.53
CA ARG A 54 -44.52 11.91 18.20
C ARG A 54 -43.64 10.80 17.63
N LEU A 55 -42.80 10.19 18.47
CA LEU A 55 -41.95 9.07 18.06
C LEU A 55 -42.78 7.84 17.66
N ARG A 56 -43.87 7.54 18.37
CA ARG A 56 -44.81 6.46 18.01
C ARG A 56 -45.56 6.74 16.71
N ALA A 57 -46.02 7.98 16.49
CA ALA A 57 -46.67 8.36 15.23
C ALA A 57 -45.72 8.25 14.03
N THR A 58 -44.44 8.58 14.21
CA THR A 58 -43.41 8.47 13.18
C THR A 58 -43.09 7.00 12.84
N GLY A 59 -43.09 6.12 13.85
CA GLY A 59 -42.93 4.67 13.66
C GLY A 59 -44.07 4.03 12.86
N GLN A 60 -45.31 4.45 13.07
CA GLN A 60 -46.47 3.95 12.32
C GLN A 60 -46.51 4.47 10.87
N GLY A 61 -45.95 5.65 10.60
CA GLY A 61 -45.87 6.22 9.24
C GLY A 61 -44.79 5.60 8.34
N LEU A 62 -43.82 4.88 8.90
CA LEU A 62 -42.76 4.19 8.15
C LEU A 62 -43.22 2.84 7.57
N GLU A 63 -44.20 2.17 8.19
CA GLU A 63 -44.80 0.94 7.65
C GLU A 63 -45.79 1.22 6.50
N ALA A 64 -46.34 2.43 6.42
CA ALA A 64 -47.36 2.81 5.42
C ALA A 64 -46.81 3.53 4.17
N ARG A 65 -45.49 3.74 4.06
CA ARG A 65 -44.84 4.57 3.02
C ARG A 65 -44.11 3.79 1.92
N GLY A 66 -44.39 2.50 1.78
CA GLY A 66 -44.04 1.75 0.57
C GLY A 66 -45.17 1.83 -0.45
N ASP A 67 -45.46 3.01 -1.01
CA ASP A 67 -46.13 3.18 -2.31
C ASP A 67 -46.40 4.68 -2.65
N ARG A 68 -46.01 5.05 -3.89
CA ARG A 68 -46.42 6.20 -4.74
C ARG A 68 -45.70 7.56 -4.74
N GLU A 69 -45.26 7.86 -5.97
CA GLU A 69 -44.98 9.06 -6.78
C GLU A 69 -45.27 10.50 -6.30
N ASP A 70 -44.35 11.38 -6.74
CA ASP A 70 -44.42 12.79 -7.17
C ASP A 70 -45.56 13.69 -6.70
N LEU A 71 -45.20 14.88 -6.19
CA LEU A 71 -45.88 16.16 -6.45
C LEU A 71 -44.98 17.35 -6.04
N SER A 72 -44.78 18.27 -6.99
CA SER A 72 -44.36 19.68 -6.84
C SER A 72 -45.30 20.44 -5.87
N ASP A 73 -44.93 21.51 -5.17
CA ASP A 73 -44.59 22.85 -5.70
C ASP A 73 -44.13 23.80 -4.53
N PRO A 74 -44.01 25.14 -4.64
CA PRO A 74 -42.79 25.90 -4.41
C PRO A 74 -42.85 26.75 -3.12
N MET A 75 -41.71 27.30 -2.68
CA MET A 75 -41.59 28.60 -1.98
C MET A 75 -40.13 28.83 -1.62
N SER A 76 -39.54 29.86 -2.20
CA SER A 76 -38.13 30.24 -2.10
C SER A 76 -37.67 30.51 -0.66
N PRO A 77 -36.46 30.06 -0.28
CA PRO A 77 -35.63 30.76 0.68
C PRO A 77 -34.43 31.42 -0.01
N CYS A 78 -34.13 32.65 0.40
CA CYS A 78 -32.84 33.31 0.13
C CYS A 78 -31.68 32.34 0.45
N PRO A 79 -30.66 32.19 -0.42
CA PRO A 79 -29.57 31.27 -0.12
C PRO A 79 -28.58 31.95 0.83
N SER A 80 -28.63 31.56 2.11
CA SER A 80 -27.40 31.46 2.90
C SER A 80 -26.53 30.35 2.27
N PRO A 81 -25.19 30.52 2.18
CA PRO A 81 -24.34 29.51 1.57
C PRO A 81 -24.35 28.27 2.45
N ILE A 82 -25.05 27.25 1.98
CA ILE A 82 -25.07 25.90 2.53
C ILE A 82 -23.62 25.44 2.58
N ALA A 83 -23.13 25.10 3.78
CA ALA A 83 -21.95 24.25 3.94
C ALA A 83 -22.29 22.90 3.31
N SER A 84 -22.10 22.81 2.00
CA SER A 84 -22.34 21.60 1.25
C SER A 84 -21.16 20.67 1.50
N ASP A 85 -21.41 19.47 1.99
CA ASP A 85 -20.43 18.39 2.04
C ASP A 85 -19.83 18.19 0.64
N LEU A 86 -18.67 18.81 0.37
CA LEU A 86 -18.00 18.78 -0.94
C LEU A 86 -17.66 17.34 -1.34
N TRP A 87 -17.51 16.46 -0.34
CA TRP A 87 -17.35 15.01 -0.42
C TRP A 87 -18.52 14.29 -1.08
N ASN A 88 -19.73 14.85 -1.03
CA ASN A 88 -20.93 14.23 -1.60
C ASN A 88 -21.35 14.90 -2.90
N LEU A 89 -20.78 16.06 -3.24
CA LEU A 89 -21.13 16.83 -4.43
C LEU A 89 -20.47 16.23 -5.69
N PRO A 90 -21.23 15.60 -6.60
CA PRO A 90 -20.66 14.99 -7.80
C PRO A 90 -20.11 16.04 -8.75
N ILE A 91 -18.91 15.80 -9.31
CA ILE A 91 -18.21 16.77 -10.15
C ILE A 91 -18.97 17.15 -11.43
N ARG A 92 -19.91 16.31 -11.88
CA ARG A 92 -20.78 16.55 -13.04
C ARG A 92 -21.65 17.81 -12.94
N PHE A 93 -21.88 18.31 -11.73
CA PHE A 93 -22.68 19.53 -11.51
C PHE A 93 -21.81 20.79 -11.45
N SER A 94 -20.49 20.65 -11.54
CA SER A 94 -19.56 21.78 -11.58
C SER A 94 -19.61 22.49 -12.93
N ARG A 95 -19.46 23.81 -12.92
CA ARG A 95 -19.41 24.65 -14.12
C ARG A 95 -18.24 24.19 -15.00
N GLY A 96 -18.54 23.87 -16.26
CA GLY A 96 -17.54 23.42 -17.23
C GLY A 96 -17.31 21.90 -17.28
N VAL A 97 -18.00 21.10 -16.47
CA VAL A 97 -17.93 19.62 -16.51
C VAL A 97 -19.20 19.04 -17.13
N GLY A 98 -19.21 18.89 -18.46
CA GLY A 98 -20.26 18.13 -19.15
C GLY A 98 -20.14 16.61 -18.95
N PRO A 99 -21.14 15.81 -19.37
CA PRO A 99 -21.17 14.36 -19.17
C PRO A 99 -19.96 13.62 -19.77
N LYS A 100 -19.46 14.10 -20.93
CA LYS A 100 -18.22 13.58 -21.55
C LYS A 100 -16.98 13.81 -20.69
N ARG A 101 -16.88 14.97 -20.02
CA ARG A 101 -15.75 15.32 -19.14
C ARG A 101 -15.84 14.58 -17.81
N ALA A 102 -17.04 14.41 -17.27
CA ALA A 102 -17.28 13.62 -16.07
C ALA A 102 -16.80 12.16 -16.25
N ALA A 103 -17.11 11.52 -17.39
CA ALA A 103 -16.64 10.16 -17.69
C ALA A 103 -15.11 10.05 -17.84
N LEU A 104 -14.43 11.14 -18.24
CA LEU A 104 -12.95 11.18 -18.29
C LEU A 104 -12.35 11.36 -16.90
N LEU A 105 -12.96 12.20 -16.05
CA LEU A 105 -12.55 12.40 -14.66
C LEU A 105 -12.75 11.13 -13.82
N GLU A 106 -13.83 10.39 -14.06
CA GLU A 106 -14.07 9.10 -13.40
C GLU A 106 -12.96 8.07 -13.70
N LYS A 107 -12.42 8.05 -14.93
CA LYS A 107 -11.26 7.21 -15.29
C LYS A 107 -9.98 7.62 -14.55
N LEU A 108 -9.86 8.89 -14.16
CA LEU A 108 -8.79 9.42 -13.33
C LEU A 108 -9.06 9.23 -11.82
N GLY A 109 -10.19 8.61 -11.46
CA GLY A 109 -10.60 8.39 -10.07
C GLY A 109 -11.26 9.60 -9.40
N VAL A 110 -11.56 10.67 -10.16
CA VAL A 110 -12.12 11.92 -9.66
C VAL A 110 -13.65 11.91 -9.85
N ASN A 111 -14.40 11.78 -8.76
CA ASN A 111 -15.86 11.67 -8.80
C ASN A 111 -16.59 12.87 -8.17
N THR A 112 -15.96 13.50 -7.18
CA THR A 112 -16.54 14.58 -6.38
C THR A 112 -15.76 15.88 -6.59
N VAL A 113 -16.33 16.99 -6.13
CA VAL A 113 -15.63 18.30 -6.15
C VAL A 113 -14.38 18.25 -5.29
N GLU A 114 -14.46 17.64 -4.11
CA GLU A 114 -13.32 17.45 -3.21
C GLU A 114 -12.22 16.61 -3.88
N ASP A 115 -12.56 15.49 -4.54
CA ASP A 115 -11.58 14.66 -5.26
C ASP A 115 -10.78 15.47 -6.30
N ALA A 116 -11.41 16.47 -6.95
CA ALA A 116 -10.74 17.31 -7.92
C ALA A 116 -9.82 18.36 -7.29
N LEU A 117 -10.18 18.88 -6.10
CA LEU A 117 -9.31 19.76 -5.32
C LEU A 117 -8.10 19.01 -4.73
N TRP A 118 -8.24 17.71 -4.48
CA TRP A 118 -7.15 16.83 -4.06
C TRP A 118 -6.39 16.18 -5.23
N PHE A 119 -6.76 16.49 -6.48
CA PHE A 119 -6.06 15.99 -7.67
C PHE A 119 -4.78 16.80 -7.92
N LEU A 120 -3.77 16.61 -7.07
CA LEU A 120 -2.56 17.41 -7.07
C LEU A 120 -1.71 17.20 -8.33
N PRO A 121 -0.96 18.23 -8.79
CA PRO A 121 -0.03 18.07 -9.89
C PRO A 121 1.17 17.17 -9.52
N TRP A 122 1.70 16.47 -10.51
CA TRP A 122 2.87 15.59 -10.33
C TRP A 122 4.18 16.28 -10.71
N ARG A 123 4.11 17.38 -11.47
CA ARG A 123 5.26 18.18 -11.90
C ARG A 123 4.85 19.65 -12.08
N TYR A 124 5.81 20.54 -12.03
CA TYR A 124 5.65 21.95 -12.39
C TYR A 124 6.54 22.28 -13.59
N GLU A 125 6.07 23.16 -14.46
CA GLU A 125 6.87 23.74 -15.53
C GLU A 125 6.99 25.23 -15.33
N ASP A 126 8.21 25.75 -15.35
CA ASP A 126 8.41 27.19 -15.36
C ASP A 126 8.13 27.74 -16.76
N ARG A 127 7.04 28.50 -16.87
CA ARG A 127 6.66 29.28 -18.06
C ARG A 127 6.61 30.78 -17.74
N SER A 128 7.32 31.20 -16.70
CA SER A 128 7.43 32.60 -16.31
C SER A 128 8.45 33.36 -17.17
N VAL A 129 9.53 32.68 -17.57
CA VAL A 129 10.57 33.26 -18.41
C VAL A 129 10.19 33.10 -19.89
N ILE A 130 9.76 34.21 -20.49
CA ILE A 130 9.59 34.30 -21.95
C ILE A 130 10.93 34.74 -22.52
N THR A 131 11.56 33.88 -23.32
CA THR A 131 12.81 34.18 -24.02
C THR A 131 12.46 34.82 -25.36
N ALA A 132 13.07 35.97 -25.66
CA ALA A 132 12.99 36.56 -27.00
C ALA A 132 13.59 35.59 -28.03
N ILE A 133 13.02 35.51 -29.23
CA ILE A 133 13.48 34.56 -30.26
C ILE A 133 14.98 34.71 -30.58
N SER A 134 15.50 35.93 -30.53
CA SER A 134 16.92 36.23 -30.73
C SER A 134 17.86 35.66 -29.65
N ASP A 135 17.37 35.43 -28.42
CA ASP A 135 18.19 34.99 -27.27
C ASP A 135 18.13 33.47 -27.06
N VAL A 136 17.50 32.75 -27.98
CA VAL A 136 17.32 31.31 -27.90
C VAL A 136 18.63 30.59 -28.25
N ALA A 137 19.14 29.76 -27.32
CA ALA A 137 20.34 28.96 -27.53
C ALA A 137 20.01 27.51 -27.96
N PRO A 138 20.80 26.89 -28.87
CA PRO A 138 20.65 25.49 -29.23
C PRO A 138 20.93 24.58 -28.03
N GLY A 139 20.10 23.55 -27.84
CA GLY A 139 20.20 22.58 -26.73
C GLY A 139 19.51 23.01 -25.45
N ALA A 140 19.03 24.26 -25.35
CA ALA A 140 18.23 24.73 -24.22
C ALA A 140 16.73 24.49 -24.43
N ARG A 141 15.98 24.35 -23.33
CA ARG A 141 14.51 24.49 -23.36
C ARG A 141 14.18 25.98 -23.24
N ALA A 142 13.47 26.51 -24.23
CA ALA A 142 13.04 27.91 -24.25
C ALA A 142 11.52 28.00 -24.44
N THR A 143 10.94 29.05 -23.87
CA THR A 143 9.52 29.40 -24.03
C THR A 143 9.45 30.72 -24.79
N ILE A 144 8.93 30.70 -26.01
CA ILE A 144 8.81 31.86 -26.89
C ILE A 144 7.34 32.27 -27.04
N CYS A 145 7.07 33.56 -27.19
CA CYS A 145 5.74 34.08 -27.49
C CYS A 145 5.81 34.89 -28.80
N GLY A 146 4.96 34.58 -29.77
CA GLY A 146 4.97 35.26 -31.06
C GLY A 146 3.70 35.04 -31.86
N THR A 147 3.62 35.62 -33.05
CA THR A 147 2.54 35.46 -34.01
C THR A 147 2.89 34.41 -35.06
N ILE A 148 1.92 33.57 -35.43
CA ILE A 148 2.12 32.57 -36.49
C ILE A 148 2.15 33.27 -37.84
N ARG A 149 3.28 33.19 -38.54
CA ARG A 149 3.44 33.73 -39.90
C ARG A 149 2.86 32.79 -40.95
N GLY A 150 3.04 31.48 -40.77
CA GLY A 150 2.52 30.46 -41.67
C GLY A 150 2.83 29.04 -41.22
N SER A 151 2.11 28.08 -41.78
CA SER A 151 2.32 26.64 -41.57
C SER A 151 2.41 25.92 -42.91
N ASP A 152 3.38 25.02 -43.07
CA ASP A 152 3.63 24.24 -44.28
C ASP A 152 3.69 22.74 -43.96
N LEU A 153 2.88 21.94 -44.66
CA LEU A 153 2.77 20.50 -44.44
C LEU A 153 3.52 19.72 -45.53
N LYS A 154 4.70 19.20 -45.19
CA LYS A 154 5.52 18.39 -46.08
C LYS A 154 5.24 16.90 -45.87
N ARG A 155 4.76 16.23 -46.92
CA ARG A 155 4.58 14.77 -46.96
C ARG A 155 5.80 14.10 -47.58
N THR A 156 6.55 13.32 -46.79
CA THR A 156 7.75 12.64 -47.32
C THR A 156 7.39 11.27 -47.92
N ALA A 157 7.52 11.13 -49.24
CA ALA A 157 7.16 9.91 -49.98
C ALA A 157 7.98 8.65 -49.59
N ARG A 158 9.22 8.83 -49.08
CA ARG A 158 10.15 7.72 -48.77
C ARG A 158 9.96 7.04 -47.41
N ARG A 159 9.16 7.59 -46.49
CA ARG A 159 9.02 7.07 -45.10
C ARG A 159 7.60 7.10 -44.50
N ARG A 160 6.54 7.42 -45.24
CA ARG A 160 5.17 7.59 -44.69
C ARG A 160 5.12 8.53 -43.46
N MET A 161 5.95 9.57 -43.43
CA MET A 161 5.96 10.57 -42.36
C MET A 161 5.47 11.92 -42.87
N THR A 162 4.61 12.59 -42.09
CA THR A 162 4.17 13.97 -42.35
C THR A 162 4.91 14.91 -41.42
N ILE A 163 5.46 15.99 -41.94
CA ILE A 163 6.19 17.01 -41.18
C ILE A 163 5.43 18.31 -41.36
N LEU A 164 4.95 18.90 -40.26
CA LEU A 164 4.35 20.23 -40.25
C LEU A 164 5.37 21.22 -39.72
N GLU A 165 5.75 22.19 -40.55
CA GLU A 165 6.62 23.31 -40.17
C GLU A 165 5.75 24.54 -39.90
N VAL A 166 5.82 25.10 -38.71
CA VAL A 166 5.11 26.32 -38.31
C VAL A 166 6.14 27.41 -38.04
N THR A 167 6.05 28.54 -38.74
CA THR A 167 6.96 29.67 -38.51
C THR A 167 6.30 30.66 -37.56
N VAL A 168 6.96 30.93 -36.44
CA VAL A 168 6.52 31.87 -35.41
C VAL A 168 7.44 33.09 -35.45
N GLU A 169 6.85 34.27 -35.48
CA GLU A 169 7.55 35.55 -35.54
C GLU A 169 7.27 36.36 -34.27
N ASP A 170 8.31 36.92 -33.67
CA ASP A 170 8.24 37.89 -32.57
C ASP A 170 8.95 39.18 -33.02
N ALA A 171 8.90 40.25 -32.22
CA ALA A 171 9.55 41.54 -32.51
C ALA A 171 11.07 41.42 -32.73
N THR A 172 11.69 40.30 -32.36
CA THR A 172 13.14 40.06 -32.40
C THR A 172 13.60 39.12 -33.51
N GLY A 173 12.71 38.35 -34.15
CA GLY A 173 13.08 37.39 -35.20
C GLY A 173 12.05 36.30 -35.44
N ASP A 174 12.40 35.32 -36.28
CA ASP A 174 11.56 34.16 -36.62
C ASP A 174 12.16 32.83 -36.17
N LEU A 175 11.31 31.92 -35.68
CA LEU A 175 11.68 30.57 -35.27
C LEU A 175 10.75 29.53 -35.89
N ARG A 176 11.32 28.41 -36.34
CA ARG A 176 10.55 27.31 -36.94
C ARG A 176 10.25 26.23 -35.91
N ALA A 177 8.98 25.87 -35.76
CA ALA A 177 8.51 24.74 -34.96
C ALA A 177 8.14 23.58 -35.88
N VAL A 178 8.71 22.40 -35.61
CA VAL A 178 8.57 21.21 -36.46
C VAL A 178 7.77 20.13 -35.73
N TYR A 179 6.63 19.71 -36.27
CA TYR A 179 5.82 18.63 -35.73
C TYR A 179 5.86 17.39 -36.62
N PHE A 180 6.22 16.23 -36.04
CA PHE A 180 6.26 14.96 -36.74
C PHE A 180 4.93 14.20 -36.58
N ASN A 181 4.35 13.73 -37.69
CA ASN A 181 3.14 12.91 -37.76
C ASN A 181 1.87 13.53 -37.12
N GLN A 182 1.77 14.86 -37.07
CA GLN A 182 0.63 15.59 -36.48
C GLN A 182 -0.05 16.54 -37.49
N PRO A 183 -0.71 16.02 -38.55
CA PRO A 183 -1.33 16.85 -39.57
C PRO A 183 -2.57 17.63 -39.09
N TYR A 184 -3.18 17.25 -37.96
CA TYR A 184 -4.35 17.94 -37.40
C TYR A 184 -4.04 19.37 -36.94
N LEU A 185 -2.77 19.67 -36.67
CA LEU A 185 -2.30 20.97 -36.18
C LEU A 185 -2.34 22.06 -37.25
N GLU A 186 -2.29 21.70 -38.53
CA GLU A 186 -2.41 22.63 -39.66
C GLU A 186 -3.73 23.42 -39.60
N LYS A 187 -4.83 22.77 -39.19
CA LYS A 187 -6.14 23.42 -39.04
C LYS A 187 -6.23 24.33 -37.81
N LEU A 188 -5.36 24.12 -36.82
CA LEU A 188 -5.34 24.88 -35.56
C LEU A 188 -4.44 26.12 -35.66
N PHE A 189 -3.33 26.03 -36.38
CA PHE A 189 -2.38 27.12 -36.54
C PHE A 189 -2.74 28.01 -37.72
N LYS A 190 -3.61 28.99 -37.47
CA LYS A 190 -3.97 30.01 -38.46
C LYS A 190 -2.96 31.17 -38.46
N PRO A 191 -2.57 31.68 -39.64
CA PRO A 191 -1.75 32.88 -39.73
C PRO A 191 -2.36 34.06 -38.95
N GLY A 192 -1.53 34.83 -38.25
CA GLY A 192 -1.94 35.96 -37.42
C GLY A 192 -2.37 35.61 -35.99
N SER A 193 -2.54 34.33 -35.67
CA SER A 193 -2.85 33.93 -34.28
C SER A 193 -1.60 34.06 -33.39
N ARG A 194 -1.76 34.61 -32.18
CA ARG A 194 -0.70 34.64 -31.17
C ARG A 194 -0.54 33.25 -30.56
N VAL A 195 0.69 32.78 -30.44
CA VAL A 195 1.04 31.47 -29.92
C VAL A 195 2.23 31.57 -28.98
N MET A 196 2.16 30.87 -27.87
CA MET A 196 3.31 30.59 -27.02
C MET A 196 3.77 29.15 -27.30
N MET A 197 5.06 28.97 -27.54
CA MET A 197 5.66 27.66 -27.78
C MET A 197 6.77 27.41 -26.77
N SER A 198 6.75 26.23 -26.14
CA SER A 198 7.78 25.80 -25.20
C SER A 198 8.32 24.44 -25.63
N GLY A 199 9.63 24.35 -25.83
CA GLY A 199 10.24 23.15 -26.37
C GLY A 199 11.76 23.18 -26.29
N MET A 200 12.36 22.04 -26.63
CA MET A 200 13.80 21.96 -26.82
C MET A 200 14.15 22.56 -28.18
N VAL A 201 15.13 23.47 -28.19
CA VAL A 201 15.60 24.09 -29.42
C VAL A 201 16.76 23.27 -29.96
N SER A 202 16.65 22.82 -31.19
CA SER A 202 17.67 22.07 -31.91
C SER A 202 18.18 22.90 -33.09
N ALA A 203 19.45 22.68 -33.45
CA ALA A 203 19.98 23.22 -34.70
C ALA A 203 19.47 22.36 -35.87
N SER A 204 18.99 23.00 -36.93
CA SER A 204 18.53 22.33 -38.13
C SER A 204 19.70 21.69 -38.90
N ARG A 205 19.38 20.79 -39.84
CA ARG A 205 20.38 20.12 -40.71
C ARG A 205 21.19 21.07 -41.59
N LYS A 206 20.79 22.34 -41.68
CA LYS A 206 21.43 23.38 -42.52
C LYS A 206 22.52 24.20 -41.80
N GLY A 207 22.69 24.07 -40.48
CA GLY A 207 23.76 24.75 -39.75
C GLY A 207 23.36 25.17 -38.33
N TRP A 208 24.34 25.63 -37.54
CA TRP A 208 24.18 26.05 -36.13
C TRP A 208 23.36 27.33 -35.95
N THR A 209 23.23 28.13 -37.01
CA THR A 209 22.49 29.41 -37.04
C THR A 209 21.01 29.24 -37.36
N ASP A 210 20.59 28.06 -37.80
CA ASP A 210 19.22 27.79 -38.23
C ASP A 210 18.51 26.98 -37.14
N LEU A 211 17.93 27.70 -36.16
CA LEU A 211 17.30 27.10 -34.99
C LEU A 211 15.87 26.65 -35.29
N GLN A 212 15.51 25.50 -34.75
CA GLN A 212 14.16 24.96 -34.80
C GLN A 212 13.75 24.39 -33.45
N MET A 213 12.46 24.41 -33.13
CA MET A 213 11.91 23.67 -32.00
C MET A 213 11.31 22.36 -32.50
N ASP A 214 11.77 21.24 -31.95
CA ASP A 214 11.26 19.93 -32.30
C ASP A 214 10.06 19.58 -31.40
N THR A 215 8.87 19.46 -32.01
CA THR A 215 7.61 19.15 -31.34
C THR A 215 7.36 20.00 -30.09
N PRO A 216 7.43 21.35 -30.17
CA PRO A 216 7.19 22.18 -29.01
C PRO A 216 5.75 22.01 -28.54
N GLN A 217 5.56 22.12 -27.24
CA GLN A 217 4.22 22.31 -26.69
C GLN A 217 3.77 23.71 -27.09
N TYR A 218 2.54 23.84 -27.58
CA TYR A 218 2.01 25.12 -28.04
C TYR A 218 0.76 25.52 -27.27
N GLU A 219 0.54 26.82 -27.20
CA GLU A 219 -0.62 27.43 -26.59
C GLU A 219 -1.06 28.63 -27.43
N LEU A 220 -2.25 28.54 -28.05
CA LEU A 220 -2.86 29.66 -28.76
C LEU A 220 -3.43 30.64 -27.73
N LEU A 221 -3.03 31.90 -27.84
CA LEU A 221 -3.55 33.01 -27.05
C LEU A 221 -4.75 33.60 -27.81
N CYS A 222 -5.96 33.41 -27.29
CA CYS A 222 -7.16 34.07 -27.81
C CYS A 222 -7.30 35.46 -27.18
N GLU A 223 -7.83 36.43 -27.94
CA GLU A 223 -7.96 37.84 -27.52
C GLU A 223 -8.86 38.05 -26.28
N ASP A 224 -9.68 37.07 -25.89
CA ASP A 224 -10.60 37.16 -24.73
C ASP A 224 -10.08 36.49 -23.43
N ASP A 225 -8.97 35.75 -23.47
CA ASP A 225 -8.45 34.96 -22.33
C ASP A 225 -7.33 35.72 -21.59
N ASP A 226 -7.62 36.95 -21.14
CA ASP A 226 -6.67 37.89 -20.51
C ASP A 226 -6.27 37.52 -19.07
N THR A 227 -6.58 36.29 -18.63
CA THR A 227 -6.00 35.78 -17.38
C THR A 227 -4.74 34.98 -17.68
N PRO A 228 -3.56 35.36 -17.14
CA PRO A 228 -2.32 34.63 -17.32
C PRO A 228 -2.32 33.33 -16.49
N LEU A 229 -3.38 32.52 -16.55
CA LEU A 229 -3.53 31.23 -15.90
C LEU A 229 -2.57 30.18 -16.43
N HIS A 230 -2.13 30.38 -17.67
CA HIS A 230 -1.34 29.42 -18.39
C HIS A 230 0.06 29.93 -18.78
N VAL A 231 0.32 31.22 -18.54
CA VAL A 231 1.48 31.95 -19.03
C VAL A 231 2.01 32.89 -17.93
N GLY A 232 3.31 33.19 -17.93
CA GLY A 232 3.91 34.18 -17.03
C GLY A 232 4.04 33.72 -15.58
N ARG A 233 3.91 32.41 -15.33
CA ARG A 233 4.04 31.80 -14.00
C ARG A 233 4.51 30.36 -14.10
N ILE A 234 4.85 29.78 -12.96
CA ILE A 234 5.04 28.35 -12.82
C ILE A 234 3.68 27.66 -12.98
N VAL A 235 3.57 26.74 -13.94
CA VAL A 235 2.32 26.04 -14.24
C VAL A 235 2.35 24.59 -13.75
N PRO A 236 1.27 24.10 -13.13
CA PRO A 236 1.16 22.70 -12.71
C PRO A 236 0.87 21.78 -13.90
N ILE A 237 1.46 20.57 -13.88
CA ILE A 237 1.21 19.47 -14.82
C ILE A 237 0.53 18.32 -14.09
N TYR A 238 -0.53 17.81 -14.70
CA TYR A 238 -1.35 16.73 -14.14
C TYR A 238 -1.18 15.44 -14.94
N HIS A 239 -1.69 14.33 -14.40
CA HIS A 239 -1.78 13.08 -15.15
C HIS A 239 -2.88 13.22 -16.22
N GLU A 240 -2.47 13.18 -17.50
CA GLU A 240 -3.37 13.39 -18.63
C GLU A 240 -4.02 12.09 -19.08
N THR A 241 -5.26 12.18 -19.59
CA THR A 241 -5.95 11.08 -20.27
C THR A 241 -6.27 11.51 -21.70
N ARG A 242 -6.43 10.56 -22.63
CA ARG A 242 -6.84 10.87 -24.01
C ARG A 242 -8.09 11.77 -24.02
N GLY A 243 -7.94 13.00 -24.51
CA GLY A 243 -9.02 13.99 -24.57
C GLY A 243 -9.19 14.88 -23.34
N PHE A 244 -8.33 14.75 -22.32
CA PHE A 244 -8.31 15.61 -21.13
C PHE A 244 -6.89 16.07 -20.80
N THR A 245 -6.62 17.34 -21.08
CA THR A 245 -5.29 17.96 -21.01
C THR A 245 -5.06 18.71 -19.69
N SER A 246 -3.80 18.91 -19.30
CA SER A 246 -3.44 19.72 -18.13
C SER A 246 -4.00 21.15 -18.19
N ARG A 247 -4.23 21.72 -19.38
CA ARG A 247 -4.93 23.02 -19.55
C ARG A 247 -6.36 22.96 -19.03
N GLN A 248 -7.13 21.98 -19.51
CA GLN A 248 -8.53 21.82 -19.11
C GLN A 248 -8.66 21.53 -17.61
N ILE A 249 -7.72 20.77 -17.05
CA ILE A 249 -7.65 20.50 -15.61
C ILE A 249 -7.39 21.79 -14.82
N ARG A 250 -6.43 22.62 -15.24
CA ARG A 250 -6.15 23.91 -14.59
C ARG A 250 -7.38 24.83 -14.59
N THR A 251 -8.03 25.02 -15.74
CA THR A 251 -9.21 25.88 -15.83
C THR A 251 -10.34 25.37 -14.93
N LEU A 252 -10.55 24.05 -14.91
CA LEU A 252 -11.53 23.42 -14.03
C LEU A 252 -11.20 23.65 -12.55
N ILE A 253 -9.97 23.33 -12.11
CA ILE A 253 -9.55 23.47 -10.72
C ILE A 253 -9.61 24.93 -10.26
N LYS A 254 -9.23 25.88 -11.12
CA LYS A 254 -9.35 27.31 -10.77
C LYS A 254 -10.79 27.71 -10.46
N GLY A 255 -11.72 27.33 -11.34
CA GLY A 255 -13.15 27.57 -11.13
C GLY A 255 -13.67 26.88 -9.86
N LEU A 256 -13.19 25.67 -9.56
CA LEU A 256 -13.54 24.95 -8.33
C LEU A 256 -12.99 25.65 -7.07
N ILE A 257 -11.75 26.13 -7.07
CA ILE A 257 -11.16 26.86 -5.93
C ILE A 257 -11.88 28.19 -5.68
N GLU A 258 -12.23 28.92 -6.74
CA GLU A 258 -12.98 30.18 -6.63
C GLU A 258 -14.40 29.96 -6.09
N GLN A 259 -15.08 28.91 -6.56
CA GLN A 259 -16.47 28.64 -6.19
C GLN A 259 -16.62 27.92 -4.84
N TYR A 260 -15.78 26.92 -4.58
CA TYR A 260 -15.93 25.99 -3.45
C TYR A 260 -14.79 26.07 -2.43
N GLY A 261 -13.73 26.85 -2.68
CA GLY A 261 -12.57 26.90 -1.78
C GLY A 261 -12.87 27.40 -0.35
N ASN A 262 -13.97 28.11 -0.14
CA ASN A 262 -14.44 28.50 1.21
C ASN A 262 -15.17 27.38 1.96
N GLY A 263 -15.64 26.35 1.24
CA GLY A 263 -16.30 25.18 1.82
C GLY A 263 -15.32 24.08 2.26
N LEU A 264 -14.01 24.28 2.07
CA LEU A 264 -12.98 23.35 2.53
C LEU A 264 -12.91 23.40 4.07
N GLU A 265 -13.23 22.28 4.70
CA GLU A 265 -13.19 22.14 6.15
C GLU A 265 -11.75 22.06 6.66
N GLU A 266 -11.41 22.86 7.67
CA GLU A 266 -10.11 22.78 8.31
C GLU A 266 -10.09 21.64 9.34
N VAL A 267 -9.36 20.57 9.02
CA VAL A 267 -9.23 19.37 9.87
C VAL A 267 -8.20 19.56 10.98
N LEU A 268 -7.17 20.39 10.75
CA LEU A 268 -6.09 20.60 11.71
C LEU A 268 -6.47 21.69 12.75
N PRO A 269 -6.36 21.41 14.06
CA PRO A 269 -6.58 22.42 15.09
C PRO A 269 -5.63 23.62 14.94
N GLU A 270 -6.14 24.82 15.26
CA GLU A 270 -5.39 26.09 15.24
C GLU A 270 -4.03 25.99 15.95
N SER A 271 -4.00 25.32 17.11
CA SER A 271 -2.81 25.10 17.93
C SER A 271 -1.73 24.25 17.26
N VAL A 272 -2.12 23.31 16.40
CA VAL A 272 -1.19 22.46 15.64
C VAL A 272 -0.63 23.24 14.46
N ARG A 273 -1.48 24.00 13.75
CA ARG A 273 -1.05 24.83 12.61
C ARG A 273 -0.04 25.90 13.04
N THR A 274 -0.36 26.64 14.10
CA THR A 274 0.51 27.70 14.63
C THR A 274 1.85 27.16 15.11
N ARG A 275 1.86 26.01 15.81
CA ARG A 275 3.09 25.36 16.28
C ARG A 275 4.02 24.94 15.13
N HIS A 276 3.45 24.47 14.01
CA HIS A 276 4.22 23.94 12.88
C HIS A 276 4.37 24.92 11.70
N GLY A 277 3.83 26.13 11.81
CA GLY A 277 3.84 27.15 10.76
C GLY A 277 3.09 26.71 9.49
N LEU A 278 1.97 26.00 9.65
CA LEU A 278 1.21 25.45 8.52
C LEU A 278 0.12 26.42 8.04
N PRO A 279 0.00 26.68 6.73
CA PRO A 279 -1.07 27.50 6.17
C PRO A 279 -2.45 26.82 6.32
N ALA A 280 -3.53 27.60 6.13
CA ALA A 280 -4.89 27.07 6.09
C ALA A 280 -5.11 26.16 4.86
N ILE A 281 -6.08 25.23 4.93
CA ILE A 281 -6.39 24.30 3.83
C ILE A 281 -6.58 25.00 2.49
N ARG A 282 -7.42 26.06 2.45
CA ARG A 282 -7.73 26.80 1.24
C ARG A 282 -6.48 27.41 0.60
N THR A 283 -5.63 28.04 1.41
CA THR A 283 -4.36 28.62 0.94
C THR A 283 -3.40 27.55 0.44
N ALA A 284 -3.32 26.40 1.13
CA ALA A 284 -2.43 25.31 0.71
C ALA A 284 -2.85 24.68 -0.63
N ILE A 285 -4.14 24.43 -0.82
CA ILE A 285 -4.67 23.93 -2.10
C ILE A 285 -4.45 24.96 -3.21
N ALA A 286 -4.77 26.24 -2.96
CA ALA A 286 -4.54 27.32 -3.92
C ALA A 286 -3.07 27.43 -4.34
N ASP A 287 -2.12 27.38 -3.40
CA ASP A 287 -0.69 27.52 -3.68
C ASP A 287 -0.10 26.30 -4.39
N VAL A 288 -0.59 25.08 -4.09
CA VAL A 288 -0.12 23.86 -4.77
C VAL A 288 -0.58 23.82 -6.22
N HIS A 289 -1.81 24.26 -6.51
CA HIS A 289 -2.31 24.33 -7.89
C HIS A 289 -1.85 25.59 -8.63
N PHE A 290 -1.74 26.72 -7.95
CA PHE A 290 -1.43 28.02 -8.56
C PHE A 290 -0.40 28.76 -7.70
N PRO A 291 0.87 28.34 -7.74
CA PRO A 291 1.92 28.99 -6.96
C PRO A 291 2.07 30.46 -7.37
N GLN A 292 2.06 31.36 -6.39
CA GLN A 292 2.20 32.80 -6.61
C GLN A 292 3.69 33.19 -6.74
N PRO A 293 4.06 34.09 -7.67
CA PRO A 293 5.42 34.62 -7.74
C PRO A 293 5.81 35.43 -6.48
N PRO A 294 7.07 35.38 -6.00
CA PRO A 294 8.18 34.56 -6.47
C PRO A 294 8.12 33.12 -5.91
N ALA A 295 7.83 32.15 -6.77
CA ALA A 295 7.81 30.74 -6.40
C ALA A 295 9.09 30.06 -6.85
N ASP A 296 9.68 29.25 -5.96
CA ASP A 296 10.86 28.44 -6.27
C ASP A 296 10.43 27.10 -6.88
N LEU A 297 10.75 26.89 -8.16
CA LEU A 297 10.46 25.64 -8.88
C LEU A 297 11.10 24.43 -8.20
N GLU A 298 12.32 24.59 -7.69
CA GLU A 298 13.05 23.50 -7.06
C GLU A 298 12.40 23.09 -5.74
N ALA A 299 11.96 24.07 -4.94
CA ALA A 299 11.18 23.80 -3.73
C ALA A 299 9.82 23.15 -4.02
N LEU A 300 9.17 23.51 -5.13
CA LEU A 300 7.92 22.89 -5.58
C LEU A 300 8.13 21.44 -6.02
N GLU A 301 9.13 21.15 -6.85
CA GLU A 301 9.46 19.79 -7.31
C GLU A 301 9.95 18.90 -6.17
N ARG A 302 10.73 19.45 -5.22
CA ARG A 302 11.16 18.73 -4.00
C ARG A 302 10.04 18.59 -2.95
N GLY A 303 8.88 19.23 -3.15
CA GLY A 303 7.76 19.21 -2.21
C GLY A 303 8.05 19.90 -0.88
N ALA A 304 9.01 20.84 -0.86
CA ALA A 304 9.48 21.54 0.33
C ALA A 304 8.67 22.81 0.66
N THR A 305 7.66 23.15 -0.15
CA THR A 305 6.83 24.34 0.08
C THR A 305 5.93 24.18 1.31
N PRO A 306 5.60 25.28 2.05
CA PRO A 306 4.71 25.22 3.21
C PRO A 306 3.34 24.60 2.90
N ALA A 307 2.82 24.88 1.70
CA ALA A 307 1.55 24.32 1.23
C ALA A 307 1.62 22.80 1.05
N ARG A 308 2.64 22.27 0.34
CA ARG A 308 2.82 20.82 0.17
C ARG A 308 3.12 20.13 1.49
N ARG A 309 3.96 20.74 2.33
CA ARG A 309 4.26 20.27 3.69
C ARG A 309 3.00 20.16 4.55
N ARG A 310 2.09 21.13 4.46
CA ARG A 310 0.81 21.09 5.18
C ARG A 310 -0.07 19.94 4.71
N LEU A 311 -0.23 19.74 3.39
CA LEU A 311 -1.06 18.65 2.87
C LEU A 311 -0.51 17.29 3.29
N ALA A 312 0.82 17.10 3.19
CA ALA A 312 1.48 15.88 3.66
C ALA A 312 1.35 15.72 5.18
N PHE A 313 1.52 16.79 5.95
CA PHE A 313 1.36 16.75 7.41
C PHE A 313 -0.06 16.36 7.80
N GLU A 314 -1.09 16.93 7.16
CA GLU A 314 -2.48 16.55 7.42
C GLU A 314 -2.71 15.06 7.16
N GLU A 315 -2.28 14.56 6.01
CA GLU A 315 -2.44 13.14 5.66
C GLU A 315 -1.79 12.23 6.72
N PHE A 316 -0.54 12.54 7.10
CA PHE A 316 0.14 11.78 8.14
C PHE A 316 -0.50 11.97 9.52
N PHE A 317 -0.97 13.18 9.86
CA PHE A 317 -1.59 13.46 11.15
C PHE A 317 -2.90 12.71 11.31
N ILE A 318 -3.78 12.72 10.30
CA ILE A 318 -5.04 11.97 10.30
C ILE A 318 -4.76 10.48 10.44
N LEU A 319 -3.77 9.97 9.69
CA LEU A 319 -3.35 8.58 9.80
C LEU A 319 -2.85 8.26 11.22
N GLN A 320 -1.96 9.06 11.78
CA GLN A 320 -1.43 8.87 13.14
C GLN A 320 -2.51 8.97 14.21
N LEU A 321 -3.47 9.89 14.06
CA LEU A 321 -4.57 10.05 14.99
C LEU A 321 -5.48 8.82 14.98
N ALA A 322 -5.84 8.31 13.80
CA ALA A 322 -6.63 7.09 13.66
C ALA A 322 -5.92 5.89 14.31
N LEU A 323 -4.60 5.78 14.14
CA LEU A 323 -3.80 4.74 14.78
C LEU A 323 -3.73 4.91 16.29
N ALA A 324 -3.51 6.12 16.80
CA ALA A 324 -3.45 6.41 18.23
C ALA A 324 -4.80 6.12 18.92
N LEU A 325 -5.92 6.49 18.28
CA LEU A 325 -7.26 6.16 18.78
C LEU A 325 -7.47 4.65 18.85
N ARG A 326 -7.10 3.92 17.79
CA ARG A 326 -7.19 2.45 17.77
C ARG A 326 -6.29 1.81 18.82
N GLN A 327 -5.04 2.27 18.97
CA GLN A 327 -4.13 1.80 20.02
C GLN A 327 -4.70 2.06 21.41
N ARG A 328 -5.35 3.20 21.63
CA ARG A 328 -5.99 3.52 22.90
C ARG A 328 -7.13 2.56 23.21
N SER A 329 -7.98 2.25 22.24
CA SER A 329 -9.04 1.24 22.40
C SER A 329 -8.47 -0.12 22.80
N VAL A 330 -7.41 -0.58 22.13
CA VAL A 330 -6.72 -1.85 22.46
C VAL A 330 -6.06 -1.78 23.85
N LYS A 331 -5.45 -0.65 24.23
CA LYS A 331 -4.83 -0.47 25.55
C LYS A 331 -5.85 -0.44 26.70
N GLN A 332 -7.10 -0.10 26.42
CA GLN A 332 -8.19 -0.13 27.40
C GLN A 332 -8.80 -1.54 27.56
N GLU A 333 -8.52 -2.47 26.65
CA GLU A 333 -8.93 -3.86 26.81
C GLU A 333 -8.11 -4.50 27.93
N THR A 334 -8.81 -5.00 28.95
CA THR A 334 -8.19 -5.73 30.05
C THR A 334 -8.10 -7.20 29.72
N LYS A 335 -6.87 -7.73 29.74
CA LYS A 335 -6.58 -9.15 29.58
C LYS A 335 -6.82 -9.87 30.91
N LYS A 336 -7.60 -10.95 30.88
CA LYS A 336 -7.81 -11.82 32.06
C LYS A 336 -6.63 -12.74 32.35
N ILE A 337 -5.79 -12.99 31.34
CA ILE A 337 -4.62 -13.87 31.40
C ILE A 337 -3.37 -13.06 31.77
N ARG A 338 -2.54 -13.59 32.67
CA ARG A 338 -1.16 -13.11 32.88
C ARG A 338 -0.22 -14.29 32.80
N PHE A 339 0.82 -14.17 31.99
CA PHE A 339 1.81 -15.22 31.85
C PHE A 339 2.90 -15.08 32.91
N ASP A 340 3.42 -16.21 33.40
CA ASP A 340 4.62 -16.24 34.23
C ASP A 340 5.87 -16.28 33.32
N PRO A 341 6.66 -15.20 33.24
CA PRO A 341 7.85 -15.18 32.41
C PRO A 341 8.99 -16.05 32.97
N THR A 342 8.90 -16.51 34.23
CA THR A 342 9.94 -17.28 34.93
C THR A 342 9.74 -18.80 34.88
N THR A 343 8.85 -19.28 34.01
CA THR A 343 8.55 -20.72 33.90
C THR A 343 9.81 -21.58 33.73
N PRO A 344 9.92 -22.72 34.45
CA PRO A 344 11.08 -23.63 34.36
C PRO A 344 11.33 -24.20 32.96
N LEU A 345 10.34 -24.12 32.06
CA LEU A 345 10.47 -24.56 30.68
C LEU A 345 11.46 -23.69 29.88
N VAL A 346 11.56 -22.40 30.20
CA VAL A 346 12.47 -21.47 29.50
C VAL A 346 13.93 -21.81 29.83
N SER A 347 14.25 -22.11 31.08
CA SER A 347 15.61 -22.51 31.46
C SER A 347 15.99 -23.88 30.87
N ARG A 348 15.05 -24.84 30.86
CA ARG A 348 15.25 -26.16 30.23
C ARG A 348 15.49 -26.06 28.73
N VAL A 349 14.71 -25.25 28.00
CA VAL A 349 14.92 -25.12 26.55
C VAL A 349 16.24 -24.43 26.23
N ARG A 350 16.64 -23.41 27.01
CA ARG A 350 17.93 -22.73 26.86
C ARG A 350 19.11 -23.70 27.00
N ALA A 351 18.99 -24.73 27.84
CA ALA A 351 20.01 -25.77 27.99
C ALA A 351 20.01 -26.81 26.85
N LEU A 352 18.88 -27.04 26.19
CA LEU A 352 18.73 -27.99 25.07
C LEU A 352 19.12 -27.41 23.72
N LEU A 353 19.14 -26.08 23.57
CA LEU A 353 19.48 -25.45 22.31
C LEU A 353 20.98 -25.62 21.98
N PRO A 354 21.33 -25.98 20.72
CA PRO A 354 22.72 -26.19 20.32
C PRO A 354 23.50 -24.89 20.10
N PHE A 355 22.91 -23.72 20.38
CA PHE A 355 23.50 -22.39 20.19
C PHE A 355 23.05 -21.45 21.30
N ARG A 356 23.79 -20.36 21.49
CA ARG A 356 23.42 -19.26 22.38
C ARG A 356 22.60 -18.21 21.63
N LEU A 357 21.63 -17.62 22.31
CA LEU A 357 20.88 -16.49 21.77
C LEU A 357 21.78 -15.26 21.63
N THR A 358 21.51 -14.46 20.61
CA THR A 358 22.18 -13.16 20.41
C THR A 358 21.63 -12.12 21.39
N ASN A 359 22.39 -11.06 21.67
CA ASN A 359 21.92 -9.95 22.51
C ASN A 359 20.63 -9.31 21.97
N ALA A 360 20.49 -9.24 20.64
CA ALA A 360 19.27 -8.73 20.00
C ALA A 360 18.05 -9.65 20.28
N GLN A 361 18.23 -10.97 20.20
CA GLN A 361 17.18 -11.94 20.54
C GLN A 361 16.80 -11.88 22.02
N GLU A 362 17.77 -11.74 22.93
CA GLU A 362 17.53 -11.62 24.38
C GLU A 362 16.78 -10.32 24.74
N ARG A 363 17.15 -9.19 24.12
CA ARG A 363 16.43 -7.91 24.26
C ARG A 363 14.97 -8.07 23.85
N VAL A 364 14.72 -8.60 22.64
CA VAL A 364 13.37 -8.81 22.13
C VAL A 364 12.58 -9.78 23.00
N LEU A 365 13.21 -10.86 23.48
CA LEU A 365 12.54 -11.81 24.35
C LEU A 365 12.12 -11.17 25.68
N THR A 366 12.95 -10.29 26.23
CA THR A 366 12.62 -9.52 27.45
C THR A 366 11.45 -8.56 27.21
N GLU A 367 11.38 -7.91 26.05
CA GLU A 367 10.25 -7.08 25.64
C GLU A 367 8.95 -7.91 25.55
N ILE A 368 9.01 -9.08 24.90
CA ILE A 368 7.87 -10.01 24.78
C ILE A 368 7.43 -10.50 26.17
N GLN A 369 8.37 -10.92 27.02
CA GLN A 369 8.07 -11.38 28.38
C GLN A 369 7.36 -10.31 29.21
N ARG A 370 7.82 -9.05 29.12
CA ARG A 370 7.22 -7.93 29.83
C ARG A 370 5.78 -7.67 29.38
N ASP A 371 5.51 -7.75 28.08
CA ASP A 371 4.15 -7.57 27.55
C ASP A 371 3.24 -8.75 27.88
N MET A 372 3.75 -9.99 27.80
CA MET A 372 3.01 -11.20 28.16
C MET A 372 2.59 -11.22 29.64
N ALA A 373 3.42 -10.66 30.52
CA ALA A 373 3.12 -10.52 31.96
C ALA A 373 2.18 -9.34 32.27
N ALA A 374 1.96 -8.42 31.33
CA ALA A 374 1.12 -7.25 31.54
C ALA A 374 -0.38 -7.60 31.58
N SER A 375 -1.19 -6.71 32.16
CA SER A 375 -2.66 -6.83 32.20
C SER A 375 -3.35 -6.42 30.90
N ARG A 376 -2.59 -6.18 29.83
CA ARG A 376 -3.07 -5.80 28.50
C ARG A 376 -2.71 -6.90 27.50
N PRO A 377 -3.51 -7.15 26.46
CA PRO A 377 -3.12 -8.05 25.37
C PRO A 377 -1.83 -7.57 24.69
N MET A 378 -0.88 -8.47 24.52
CA MET A 378 0.30 -8.20 23.70
C MET A 378 -0.11 -8.23 22.22
N ASN A 379 0.19 -7.15 21.49
CA ASN A 379 0.05 -7.06 20.04
C ASN A 379 1.37 -6.58 19.47
N ARG A 380 2.25 -7.50 19.06
CA ARG A 380 3.64 -7.18 18.73
C ARG A 380 4.05 -7.71 17.37
N LEU A 381 4.79 -6.90 16.62
CA LEU A 381 5.45 -7.27 15.36
C LEU A 381 6.93 -7.49 15.63
N LEU A 382 7.37 -8.75 15.51
CA LEU A 382 8.77 -9.14 15.51
C LEU A 382 9.33 -9.09 14.10
N GLN A 383 10.16 -8.09 13.86
CA GLN A 383 10.87 -7.86 12.62
C GLN A 383 12.32 -8.33 12.75
N GLY A 384 12.83 -8.96 11.70
CA GLY A 384 14.25 -9.24 11.57
C GLY A 384 14.56 -9.92 10.25
N ASP A 385 15.83 -9.93 9.84
CA ASP A 385 16.23 -10.53 8.56
C ASP A 385 15.93 -12.05 8.50
N VAL A 386 15.80 -12.61 7.29
CA VAL A 386 15.66 -14.05 7.08
C VAL A 386 16.81 -14.76 7.77
N GLY A 387 16.52 -15.73 8.66
CA GLY A 387 17.56 -16.46 9.39
C GLY A 387 18.10 -15.76 10.64
N CYS A 388 17.57 -14.62 11.07
CA CYS A 388 17.97 -13.99 12.34
C CYS A 388 17.43 -14.71 13.60
N GLY A 389 16.78 -15.87 13.45
CA GLY A 389 16.26 -16.67 14.57
C GLY A 389 14.89 -16.24 15.11
N LYS A 390 14.05 -15.55 14.32
CA LYS A 390 12.66 -15.18 14.69
C LYS A 390 11.86 -16.35 15.25
N THR A 391 11.97 -17.52 14.62
CA THR A 391 11.27 -18.75 15.04
C THR A 391 11.67 -19.20 16.44
N VAL A 392 12.92 -19.00 16.86
CA VAL A 392 13.38 -19.39 18.20
C VAL A 392 12.78 -18.47 19.26
N VAL A 393 12.77 -17.16 19.00
CA VAL A 393 12.13 -16.17 19.89
C VAL A 393 10.63 -16.47 20.03
N ALA A 394 9.95 -16.74 18.91
CA ALA A 394 8.55 -17.14 18.90
C ALA A 394 8.30 -18.44 19.68
N PHE A 395 9.17 -19.44 19.50
CA PHE A 395 9.06 -20.72 20.21
C PHE A 395 9.19 -20.56 21.72
N ILE A 396 10.14 -19.74 22.19
CA ILE A 396 10.28 -19.45 23.62
C ILE A 396 9.04 -18.71 24.16
N ALA A 397 8.48 -17.76 23.40
CA ALA A 397 7.22 -17.10 23.77
C ALA A 397 6.07 -18.11 23.90
N MET A 398 5.96 -19.07 22.98
CA MET A 398 4.96 -20.15 23.07
C MET A 398 5.18 -21.02 24.31
N LEU A 399 6.43 -21.32 24.67
CA LEU A 399 6.75 -22.08 25.88
C LEU A 399 6.36 -21.35 27.16
N ILE A 400 6.50 -20.02 27.22
CA ILE A 400 6.04 -19.20 28.34
C ILE A 400 4.52 -19.33 28.52
N ALA A 401 3.77 -19.31 27.41
CA ALA A 401 2.32 -19.52 27.43
C ALA A 401 1.95 -20.92 27.94
N CYS A 402 2.60 -21.97 27.41
CA CYS A 402 2.39 -23.34 27.86
C CYS A 402 2.78 -23.59 29.31
N GLY A 403 3.88 -23.00 29.78
CA GLY A 403 4.32 -23.10 31.17
C GLY A 403 3.36 -22.43 32.15
N SER A 404 2.56 -21.48 31.68
CA SER A 404 1.50 -20.82 32.45
C SER A 404 0.15 -21.55 32.37
N GLY A 405 0.10 -22.74 31.74
CA GLY A 405 -1.11 -23.56 31.63
C GLY A 405 -2.00 -23.25 30.42
N TYR A 406 -1.57 -22.40 29.48
CA TYR A 406 -2.36 -22.03 28.30
C TYR A 406 -1.85 -22.70 27.01
N GLN A 407 -2.73 -22.82 26.02
CA GLN A 407 -2.36 -23.31 24.70
C GLN A 407 -1.71 -22.20 23.86
N ALA A 408 -0.77 -22.58 23.00
CA ALA A 408 -0.15 -21.68 22.04
C ALA A 408 -0.33 -22.19 20.60
N ALA A 409 -0.58 -21.28 19.66
CA ALA A 409 -0.75 -21.61 18.25
C ALA A 409 0.31 -20.90 17.38
N LEU A 410 0.89 -21.62 16.42
CA LEU A 410 1.76 -21.07 15.37
C LEU A 410 1.07 -21.22 14.01
N MET A 411 0.65 -20.10 13.44
CA MET A 411 0.06 -20.02 12.12
C MET A 411 1.12 -19.69 11.07
N VAL A 412 1.18 -20.51 10.02
CA VAL A 412 2.25 -20.51 9.03
C VAL A 412 1.66 -20.41 7.61
N PRO A 413 2.33 -19.75 6.65
CA PRO A 413 1.77 -19.47 5.32
C PRO A 413 1.41 -20.70 4.47
N THR A 414 2.16 -21.79 4.60
CA THR A 414 1.98 -22.99 3.77
C THR A 414 2.09 -24.26 4.57
N GLU A 415 1.51 -25.33 4.04
CA GLU A 415 1.53 -26.66 4.63
C GLU A 415 2.96 -27.20 4.76
N ILE A 416 3.80 -26.96 3.75
CA ILE A 416 5.20 -27.38 3.75
C ILE A 416 5.96 -26.76 4.94
N LEU A 417 5.77 -25.45 5.17
CA LEU A 417 6.43 -24.78 6.27
C LEU A 417 5.85 -25.18 7.63
N ALA A 418 4.54 -25.46 7.71
CA ALA A 418 3.91 -25.98 8.92
C ALA A 418 4.45 -27.37 9.29
N GLU A 419 4.57 -28.27 8.31
CA GLU A 419 5.19 -29.59 8.48
C GLU A 419 6.65 -29.49 8.91
N GLN A 420 7.42 -28.57 8.31
CA GLN A 420 8.81 -28.33 8.66
C GLN A 420 8.95 -27.85 10.11
N HIS A 421 8.14 -26.87 10.54
CA HIS A 421 8.15 -26.44 11.94
C HIS A 421 7.73 -27.55 12.89
N TYR A 422 6.71 -28.33 12.53
CA TYR A 422 6.29 -29.48 13.32
C TYR A 422 7.42 -30.50 13.50
N HIS A 423 8.08 -30.91 12.42
CA HIS A 423 9.16 -31.90 12.50
C HIS A 423 10.37 -31.38 13.30
N ASN A 424 10.75 -30.12 13.09
CA ASN A 424 11.88 -29.51 13.79
C ASN A 424 11.63 -29.32 15.28
N LEU A 425 10.40 -28.94 15.67
CA LEU A 425 10.07 -28.62 17.05
C LEU A 425 9.57 -29.84 17.83
N ARG A 426 9.00 -30.86 17.18
CA ARG A 426 8.42 -32.04 17.85
C ARG A 426 9.38 -32.71 18.83
N THR A 427 10.63 -32.91 18.43
CA THR A 427 11.64 -33.56 19.29
C THR A 427 11.95 -32.73 20.53
N LEU A 428 12.09 -31.40 20.37
CA LEU A 428 12.35 -30.48 21.47
C LEU A 428 11.14 -30.36 22.41
N ILE A 429 9.94 -30.26 21.86
CA ILE A 429 8.69 -30.14 22.64
C ILE A 429 8.43 -31.43 23.42
N ALA A 430 8.64 -32.60 22.81
CA ALA A 430 8.50 -33.89 23.48
C ALA A 430 9.51 -34.06 24.64
N ALA A 431 10.76 -33.60 24.46
CA ALA A 431 11.77 -33.60 25.53
C ALA A 431 11.38 -32.70 26.72
N LEU A 432 10.52 -31.71 26.49
CA LEU A 432 9.98 -30.82 27.54
C LEU A 432 8.70 -31.37 28.18
N GLY A 433 8.19 -32.53 27.74
CA GLY A 433 6.97 -33.16 28.27
C GLY A 433 5.68 -32.54 27.76
N LEU A 434 5.72 -31.78 26.65
CA LEU A 434 4.57 -31.13 26.06
C LEU A 434 4.09 -31.88 24.80
N GLN A 435 2.82 -31.70 24.44
CA GLN A 435 2.27 -32.22 23.19
C GLN A 435 2.11 -31.14 22.13
N VAL A 436 2.48 -31.48 20.89
CA VAL A 436 2.30 -30.65 19.69
C VAL A 436 1.45 -31.35 18.65
N VAL A 437 0.50 -30.62 18.06
CA VAL A 437 -0.38 -31.10 16.99
C VAL A 437 -0.19 -30.28 15.72
N LEU A 438 -0.23 -30.96 14.57
CA LEU A 438 -0.20 -30.33 13.24
C LEU A 438 -1.62 -30.25 12.67
N LEU A 439 -2.04 -29.06 12.23
CA LEU A 439 -3.32 -28.84 11.55
C LEU A 439 -3.13 -28.13 10.21
N THR A 440 -3.27 -28.88 9.12
CA THR A 440 -3.16 -28.37 7.74
C THR A 440 -4.50 -28.41 7.00
N SER A 441 -4.61 -27.65 5.91
CA SER A 441 -5.83 -27.56 5.09
C SER A 441 -6.03 -28.75 4.15
N GLY A 442 -4.95 -29.43 3.75
CA GLY A 442 -4.94 -30.54 2.79
C GLY A 442 -5.11 -31.95 3.39
N GLY A 443 -5.28 -32.08 4.72
CA GLY A 443 -5.46 -33.38 5.37
C GLY A 443 -6.84 -34.00 5.11
N SER A 444 -6.93 -35.33 5.19
CA SER A 444 -8.22 -36.04 5.10
C SER A 444 -9.14 -35.66 6.27
N ALA A 445 -10.46 -35.66 6.06
CA ALA A 445 -11.43 -35.31 7.09
C ALA A 445 -11.28 -36.14 8.38
N LYS A 446 -10.88 -37.41 8.26
CA LYS A 446 -10.59 -38.31 9.38
C LYS A 446 -9.35 -37.88 10.17
N ALA A 447 -8.25 -37.54 9.49
CA ALA A 447 -7.02 -37.05 10.13
C ALA A 447 -7.28 -35.72 10.86
N ARG A 448 -8.08 -34.84 10.25
CA ARG A 448 -8.49 -33.59 10.87
C ARG A 448 -9.34 -33.81 12.12
N GLY A 449 -10.30 -34.73 12.10
CA GLY A 449 -11.11 -35.07 13.28
C GLY A 449 -10.29 -35.61 14.46
N ILE A 450 -9.22 -36.37 14.18
CA ILE A 450 -8.29 -36.86 15.20
C ILE A 450 -7.49 -35.70 15.81
N ALA A 451 -7.01 -34.75 14.98
CA ALA A 451 -6.25 -33.60 15.45
C ALA A 451 -7.09 -32.59 16.26
N LEU A 452 -8.40 -32.48 15.99
CA LEU A 452 -9.27 -31.52 16.67
C LEU A 452 -9.56 -31.89 18.13
N LYS A 453 -9.67 -33.18 18.45
CA LYS A 453 -10.00 -33.63 19.81
C LYS A 453 -9.00 -33.13 20.87
N PRO A 454 -7.68 -33.35 20.71
CA PRO A 454 -6.69 -32.84 21.67
C PRO A 454 -6.65 -31.31 21.79
N ILE A 455 -7.03 -30.59 20.73
CA ILE A 455 -7.06 -29.12 20.72
C ILE A 455 -8.22 -28.61 21.57
N GLU A 456 -9.39 -29.24 21.44
CA GLU A 456 -10.61 -28.89 22.18
C GLU A 456 -10.54 -29.34 23.65
N THR A 457 -9.92 -30.49 23.95
CA THR A 457 -9.75 -30.97 25.34
C THR A 457 -8.63 -30.28 26.10
N GLY A 458 -7.71 -29.60 25.40
CA GLY A 458 -6.56 -28.94 26.02
C GLY A 458 -5.31 -29.82 26.17
N GLU A 459 -5.37 -31.09 25.76
CA GLU A 459 -4.22 -32.01 25.74
C GLU A 459 -3.09 -31.50 24.84
N ALA A 460 -3.44 -30.85 23.73
CA ALA A 460 -2.47 -30.21 22.85
C ALA A 460 -2.03 -28.86 23.43
N ASN A 461 -0.81 -28.80 23.99
CA ASN A 461 -0.24 -27.55 24.50
C ASN A 461 0.14 -26.60 23.36
N MET A 462 0.67 -27.15 22.25
CA MET A 462 1.06 -26.38 21.08
C MET A 462 0.37 -26.87 19.82
N VAL A 463 -0.07 -25.95 18.97
CA VAL A 463 -0.69 -26.27 17.68
C VAL A 463 0.04 -25.52 16.57
N ILE A 464 0.55 -26.24 15.57
CA ILE A 464 1.19 -25.67 14.39
C ILE A 464 0.28 -25.91 13.21
N GLY A 465 0.01 -24.90 12.39
CA GLY A 465 -0.91 -25.07 11.27
C GLY A 465 -0.94 -23.93 10.28
N THR A 466 -1.72 -24.13 9.23
CA THR A 466 -1.99 -23.08 8.23
C THR A 466 -3.23 -22.27 8.63
N HIS A 467 -3.82 -21.54 7.67
CA HIS A 467 -5.14 -20.92 7.82
C HIS A 467 -6.26 -21.90 8.24
N ALA A 468 -6.01 -23.22 8.27
CA ALA A 468 -6.91 -24.20 8.86
C ALA A 468 -7.26 -23.89 10.34
N LEU A 469 -6.34 -23.28 11.10
CA LEU A 469 -6.53 -22.91 12.51
C LEU A 469 -7.68 -21.89 12.73
N ILE A 470 -7.91 -21.02 11.75
CA ILE A 470 -8.93 -19.97 11.82
C ILE A 470 -10.27 -20.37 11.22
N GLN A 471 -10.37 -21.53 10.57
CA GLN A 471 -11.62 -22.01 9.97
C GLN A 471 -12.70 -22.27 11.03
N LYS A 472 -13.98 -22.21 10.61
CA LYS A 472 -15.12 -22.55 11.46
C LYS A 472 -15.01 -24.03 11.89
N GLY A 473 -15.20 -24.30 13.18
CA GLY A 473 -15.11 -25.65 13.77
C GLY A 473 -13.84 -25.98 14.56
N VAL A 474 -12.82 -25.12 14.57
CA VAL A 474 -11.66 -25.26 15.46
C VAL A 474 -11.89 -24.46 16.74
N ARG A 475 -12.01 -25.15 17.88
CA ARG A 475 -12.18 -24.59 19.22
C ARG A 475 -10.97 -24.96 20.08
N PHE A 476 -10.38 -23.98 20.72
CA PHE A 476 -9.31 -24.18 21.70
C PHE A 476 -9.92 -24.20 23.10
N ALA A 477 -9.36 -25.00 24.00
CA ALA A 477 -9.74 -24.97 25.40
C ALA A 477 -9.37 -23.62 26.04
N GLN A 478 -8.09 -23.23 25.94
CA GLN A 478 -7.55 -22.02 26.54
C GLN A 478 -6.38 -21.45 25.72
N LEU A 479 -6.68 -20.92 24.52
CA LEU A 479 -5.66 -20.25 23.70
C LEU A 479 -5.18 -18.96 24.37
N GLY A 480 -3.90 -18.92 24.72
CA GLY A 480 -3.25 -17.78 25.36
C GLY A 480 -2.33 -16.97 24.45
N LEU A 481 -1.67 -17.61 23.48
CA LEU A 481 -0.76 -16.95 22.53
C LEU A 481 -0.97 -17.46 21.11
N ALA A 482 -1.08 -16.55 20.16
CA ALA A 482 -1.09 -16.83 18.73
C ALA A 482 0.11 -16.17 18.05
N VAL A 483 1.00 -17.00 17.49
CA VAL A 483 2.10 -16.56 16.65
C VAL A 483 1.70 -16.68 15.18
N ILE A 484 1.98 -15.65 14.38
CA ILE A 484 1.67 -15.62 12.95
C ILE A 484 2.95 -15.34 12.16
N ASP A 485 3.37 -16.26 11.30
CA ASP A 485 4.56 -16.11 10.45
C ASP A 485 4.22 -15.58 9.04
N GLU A 486 5.08 -14.72 8.51
CA GLU A 486 5.09 -14.12 7.17
C GLU A 486 3.73 -13.60 6.65
N GLN A 487 3.35 -12.40 7.11
CA GLN A 487 2.00 -11.85 6.96
C GLN A 487 1.59 -11.27 5.60
N HIS A 488 2.43 -11.28 4.55
CA HIS A 488 2.09 -10.60 3.29
C HIS A 488 0.86 -11.18 2.57
N LYS A 489 0.38 -12.38 2.95
CA LYS A 489 -0.79 -13.05 2.36
C LYS A 489 -2.00 -13.19 3.30
N PHE A 490 -1.90 -12.77 4.57
CA PHE A 490 -2.92 -13.03 5.60
C PHE A 490 -3.51 -11.71 6.11
N GLY A 491 -4.74 -11.43 5.68
CA GLY A 491 -5.38 -10.13 5.87
C GLY A 491 -5.77 -9.81 7.32
N VAL A 492 -6.01 -8.51 7.56
CA VAL A 492 -6.46 -7.92 8.83
C VAL A 492 -7.68 -8.63 9.45
N LEU A 493 -8.58 -9.17 8.61
CA LEU A 493 -9.82 -9.85 9.03
C LEU A 493 -9.59 -11.16 9.80
N GLN A 494 -8.52 -11.89 9.50
CA GLN A 494 -8.25 -13.19 10.09
C GLN A 494 -7.72 -13.07 11.54
N ARG A 495 -7.14 -11.91 11.89
CA ARG A 495 -6.69 -11.58 13.25
C ARG A 495 -7.87 -11.47 14.23
N LYS A 496 -8.96 -10.81 13.82
CA LYS A 496 -10.18 -10.70 14.64
C LYS A 496 -10.75 -12.08 14.99
N THR A 497 -10.77 -12.98 14.01
CA THR A 497 -11.25 -14.35 14.23
C THR A 497 -10.39 -15.16 15.22
N LEU A 498 -9.08 -14.89 15.33
CA LEU A 498 -8.24 -15.50 16.36
C LEU A 498 -8.47 -14.89 17.75
N LEU A 499 -8.65 -13.56 17.81
CA LEU A 499 -8.98 -12.84 19.04
C LEU A 499 -10.32 -13.31 19.63
N GLU A 500 -11.29 -13.62 18.77
CA GLU A 500 -12.63 -14.11 19.14
C GLU A 500 -12.67 -15.61 19.54
N LYS A 501 -11.62 -16.39 19.22
CA LYS A 501 -11.57 -17.84 19.47
C LYS A 501 -11.04 -18.24 20.84
N GLY A 502 -10.64 -17.28 21.68
CA GLY A 502 -10.06 -17.52 23.00
C GLY A 502 -10.33 -16.38 23.99
N LEU A 503 -9.60 -16.38 25.11
CA LEU A 503 -9.72 -15.37 26.17
C LEU A 503 -8.92 -14.08 25.83
N HIS A 504 -9.10 -13.54 24.63
CA HIS A 504 -8.25 -12.47 24.08
C HIS A 504 -6.76 -12.84 24.13
N PRO A 505 -6.31 -13.81 23.32
CA PRO A 505 -4.92 -14.25 23.31
C PRO A 505 -3.96 -13.11 22.94
N ASP A 506 -2.73 -13.21 23.45
CA ASP A 506 -1.63 -12.40 22.96
C ASP A 506 -1.31 -12.76 21.50
N VAL A 507 -0.97 -11.77 20.69
CA VAL A 507 -0.64 -11.94 19.27
C VAL A 507 0.80 -11.48 19.01
N LEU A 508 1.60 -12.40 18.48
CA LEU A 508 2.96 -12.14 18.01
C LEU A 508 3.04 -12.37 16.50
N VAL A 509 3.33 -11.33 15.74
CA VAL A 509 3.48 -11.41 14.29
C VAL A 509 4.97 -11.45 13.94
N LEU A 510 5.38 -12.36 13.08
CA LEU A 510 6.75 -12.46 12.56
C LEU A 510 6.79 -11.93 11.13
N THR A 511 7.80 -11.13 10.80
CA THR A 511 8.07 -10.75 9.41
C THR A 511 9.56 -10.79 9.12
N ALA A 512 9.90 -11.37 7.96
CA ALA A 512 11.27 -11.36 7.47
C ALA A 512 11.66 -10.07 6.74
N THR A 513 10.69 -9.30 6.27
CA THR A 513 10.95 -8.07 5.51
C THR A 513 10.90 -6.87 6.45
N PRO A 514 11.89 -5.96 6.36
CA PRO A 514 11.74 -4.65 6.95
C PRO A 514 10.60 -3.92 6.24
N ILE A 515 9.41 -3.91 6.84
CA ILE A 515 8.31 -3.15 6.30
C ILE A 515 8.66 -1.66 6.50
N PRO A 516 8.57 -0.81 5.45
CA PRO A 516 8.76 0.62 5.62
C PRO A 516 7.89 1.11 6.77
N ARG A 517 8.47 1.88 7.70
CA ARG A 517 7.81 2.30 8.94
C ARG A 517 6.43 2.92 8.67
N THR A 518 6.28 3.66 7.57
CA THR A 518 5.00 4.23 7.11
C THR A 518 3.95 3.15 6.83
N LEU A 519 4.28 2.11 6.05
CA LEU A 519 3.37 1.01 5.73
C LEU A 519 3.09 0.12 6.94
N ALA A 520 4.09 -0.07 7.80
CA ALA A 520 3.92 -0.74 9.08
C ALA A 520 2.91 0.00 9.96
N MET A 521 2.98 1.33 10.02
CA MET A 521 2.02 2.15 10.75
C MET A 521 0.63 2.11 10.10
N THR A 522 0.50 2.22 8.78
CA THR A 522 -0.82 2.23 8.12
C THR A 522 -1.56 0.89 8.22
N VAL A 523 -0.85 -0.22 7.99
CA VAL A 523 -1.45 -1.57 7.92
C VAL A 523 -1.49 -2.25 9.30
N TYR A 524 -0.53 -1.92 10.15
CA TYR A 524 -0.26 -2.59 11.43
C TYR A 524 -0.03 -1.64 12.59
N GLY A 525 -0.44 -0.37 12.50
CA GLY A 525 -0.18 0.63 13.55
C GLY A 525 -0.89 0.38 14.88
N ASP A 526 -1.53 -0.77 15.05
CA ASP A 526 -1.94 -1.34 16.34
C ASP A 526 -0.86 -2.21 17.01
N LEU A 527 0.26 -2.51 16.33
CA LEU A 527 1.33 -3.39 16.81
C LEU A 527 2.52 -2.60 17.35
N ASP A 528 3.00 -2.99 18.54
CA ASP A 528 4.31 -2.59 19.06
C ASP A 528 5.40 -3.32 18.23
N VAL A 529 6.47 -2.64 17.82
CA VAL A 529 7.50 -3.23 16.92
C VAL A 529 8.77 -3.59 17.69
N SER A 530 9.20 -4.85 17.61
CA SER A 530 10.52 -5.34 18.03
C SER A 530 11.38 -5.62 16.82
N VAL A 531 12.64 -5.20 16.85
CA VAL A 531 13.61 -5.48 15.77
C VAL A 531 14.77 -6.33 16.29
N ILE A 532 15.05 -7.44 15.61
CA ILE A 532 16.29 -8.21 15.72
C ILE A 532 17.26 -7.65 14.68
N ASP A 533 18.19 -6.82 15.15
CA ASP A 533 19.21 -6.10 14.38
C ASP A 533 20.54 -6.87 14.25
N ALA A 534 20.65 -8.05 14.86
CA ALA A 534 21.84 -8.90 14.78
C ALA A 534 21.56 -10.24 14.07
N LEU A 535 22.51 -10.65 13.22
CA LEU A 535 22.53 -12.00 12.65
C LEU A 535 23.25 -12.97 13.61
N PRO A 536 22.89 -14.28 13.61
CA PRO A 536 23.60 -15.29 14.37
C PRO A 536 25.09 -15.35 13.99
N PRO A 537 26.00 -15.62 14.95
CA PRO A 537 27.42 -15.72 14.68
C PRO A 537 27.71 -16.86 13.69
N GLY A 538 28.66 -16.63 12.77
CA GLY A 538 29.07 -17.60 11.74
C GLY A 538 28.45 -17.38 10.35
N ARG A 539 27.46 -16.48 10.21
CA ARG A 539 26.88 -16.15 8.90
C ARG A 539 27.74 -15.13 8.15
N ARG A 540 28.12 -15.46 6.91
CA ARG A 540 28.86 -14.57 6.01
C ARG A 540 27.90 -13.74 5.15
N PRO A 541 28.19 -12.46 4.88
CA PRO A 541 27.36 -11.65 4.00
C PRO A 541 27.36 -12.23 2.58
N ILE A 542 26.21 -12.22 1.91
CA ILE A 542 26.07 -12.74 0.55
C ILE A 542 26.71 -11.74 -0.42
N ARG A 543 27.57 -12.22 -1.32
CA ARG A 543 28.11 -11.38 -2.40
C ARG A 543 27.05 -11.27 -3.49
N THR A 544 26.63 -10.05 -3.80
CA THR A 544 25.56 -9.79 -4.78
C THR A 544 26.13 -9.06 -5.98
N TRP A 545 25.83 -9.56 -7.18
CA TRP A 545 26.20 -8.91 -8.44
C TRP A 545 24.97 -8.71 -9.34
N VAL A 546 24.97 -7.63 -10.12
CA VAL A 546 23.96 -7.37 -11.14
C VAL A 546 24.62 -7.52 -12.50
N PHE A 547 24.07 -8.39 -13.34
CA PHE A 547 24.58 -8.67 -14.68
C PHE A 547 23.56 -8.23 -15.75
N ASN A 548 24.06 -7.61 -16.81
CA ASN A 548 23.25 -7.34 -18.00
C ASN A 548 23.20 -8.59 -18.90
N GLU A 549 22.31 -8.61 -19.88
CA GLU A 549 22.11 -9.76 -20.78
C GLU A 549 23.40 -10.21 -21.50
N ALA A 550 24.26 -9.27 -21.90
CA ALA A 550 25.56 -9.57 -22.49
C ALA A 550 26.51 -10.35 -21.56
N GLN A 551 26.35 -10.19 -20.23
CA GLN A 551 27.17 -10.83 -19.20
C GLN A 551 26.57 -12.14 -18.68
N ARG A 552 25.45 -12.60 -19.23
CA ARG A 552 24.75 -13.83 -18.80
C ARG A 552 25.66 -15.06 -18.76
N ARG A 553 26.58 -15.19 -19.72
CA ARG A 553 27.56 -16.30 -19.74
C ARG A 553 28.43 -16.35 -18.48
N ARG A 554 28.81 -15.18 -17.94
CA ARG A 554 29.62 -15.07 -16.72
C ARG A 554 28.84 -15.53 -15.49
N ALA A 555 27.55 -15.22 -15.41
CA ALA A 555 26.69 -15.69 -14.32
C ALA A 555 26.57 -17.23 -14.33
N TYR A 556 26.41 -17.84 -15.51
CA TYR A 556 26.39 -19.31 -15.64
C TYR A 556 27.73 -19.97 -15.34
N GLN A 557 28.86 -19.33 -15.65
CA GLN A 557 30.18 -19.81 -15.23
C GLN A 557 30.32 -19.86 -13.71
N LEU A 558 29.90 -18.80 -13.00
CA LEU A 558 29.90 -18.78 -11.53
C LEU A 558 29.02 -19.90 -10.94
N LEU A 559 27.84 -20.11 -11.52
CA LEU A 559 26.95 -21.20 -11.12
C LEU A 559 27.61 -22.56 -11.36
N HIS A 560 28.28 -22.74 -12.49
CA HIS A 560 28.97 -23.98 -12.85
C HIS A 560 30.12 -24.31 -11.89
N ASP A 561 30.92 -23.33 -11.50
CA ASP A 561 32.05 -23.51 -10.59
C ASP A 561 31.58 -23.94 -9.19
N GLU A 562 30.48 -23.37 -8.73
CA GLU A 562 29.85 -23.71 -7.45
C GLU A 562 29.26 -25.13 -7.46
N VAL A 563 28.54 -25.48 -8.52
CA VAL A 563 27.94 -26.81 -8.69
C VAL A 563 29.01 -27.90 -8.85
N ARG A 564 30.09 -27.63 -9.58
CA ARG A 564 31.25 -28.56 -9.69
C ARG A 564 31.89 -28.87 -8.34
N ALA A 565 31.83 -27.93 -7.41
CA ALA A 565 32.34 -28.12 -6.07
C ALA A 565 31.32 -28.80 -5.13
N GLY A 566 30.28 -29.43 -5.68
CA GLY A 566 29.27 -30.22 -4.96
C GLY A 566 28.19 -29.39 -4.27
N ARG A 567 28.07 -28.10 -4.60
CA ARG A 567 27.10 -27.19 -3.99
C ARG A 567 25.84 -27.09 -4.85
N GLN A 568 24.79 -26.51 -4.26
CA GLN A 568 23.48 -26.42 -4.90
C GLN A 568 23.12 -24.99 -5.26
N ALA A 569 22.30 -24.83 -6.30
CA ALA A 569 21.91 -23.54 -6.84
C ALA A 569 20.40 -23.42 -7.02
N TYR A 570 19.88 -22.23 -6.72
CA TYR A 570 18.52 -21.82 -7.08
C TYR A 570 18.56 -20.93 -8.32
N ILE A 571 17.64 -21.17 -9.26
CA ILE A 571 17.42 -20.30 -10.43
C ILE A 571 15.94 -19.89 -10.43
N VAL A 572 15.67 -18.59 -10.29
CA VAL A 572 14.30 -18.08 -10.12
C VAL A 572 13.87 -17.27 -11.34
N TYR A 573 12.71 -17.65 -11.89
CA TYR A 573 12.02 -16.92 -12.96
C TYR A 573 10.78 -16.20 -12.41
N PRO A 574 10.49 -14.97 -12.85
CA PRO A 574 9.29 -14.26 -12.44
C PRO A 574 8.04 -14.94 -13.02
N LEU A 575 6.94 -14.86 -12.29
CA LEU A 575 5.59 -15.16 -12.78
C LEU A 575 4.78 -13.87 -12.66
N VAL A 576 4.26 -13.35 -13.77
CA VAL A 576 3.28 -12.25 -13.74
C VAL A 576 1.87 -12.84 -13.86
N GLU A 577 0.92 -12.40 -13.03
CA GLU A 577 -0.47 -12.91 -13.03
C GLU A 577 -1.15 -12.79 -14.41
N GLU A 578 -0.83 -11.75 -15.18
CA GLU A 578 -1.33 -11.55 -16.54
C GLU A 578 -0.66 -12.46 -17.60
N SER A 579 0.56 -12.95 -17.34
CA SER A 579 1.40 -13.69 -18.30
C SER A 579 1.81 -15.09 -17.83
N GLU A 580 1.13 -15.66 -16.82
CA GLU A 580 1.52 -16.93 -16.19
C GLU A 580 1.75 -18.08 -17.18
N LYS A 581 0.96 -18.17 -18.26
CA LYS A 581 1.11 -19.24 -19.26
C LYS A 581 2.39 -19.11 -20.09
N VAL A 582 2.84 -17.89 -20.35
CA VAL A 582 4.06 -17.61 -21.13
C VAL A 582 5.28 -17.79 -20.25
N ASP A 583 5.24 -17.27 -19.03
CA ASP A 583 6.34 -17.37 -18.06
C ASP A 583 6.59 -18.82 -17.61
N LEU A 584 5.53 -19.63 -17.45
CA LEU A 584 5.67 -21.05 -17.15
C LEU A 584 6.36 -21.84 -18.28
N ARG A 585 6.05 -21.51 -19.54
CA ARG A 585 6.73 -22.12 -20.71
C ARG A 585 8.21 -21.73 -20.73
N ALA A 586 8.53 -20.48 -20.39
CA ALA A 586 9.91 -20.02 -20.30
C ALA A 586 10.72 -20.79 -19.23
N ALA A 587 10.12 -21.07 -18.06
CA ALA A 587 10.75 -21.87 -17.01
C ALA A 587 10.98 -23.33 -17.42
N ILE A 588 10.01 -23.96 -18.10
CA ILE A 588 10.16 -25.34 -18.62
C ILE A 588 11.28 -25.41 -19.68
N GLN A 589 11.28 -24.48 -20.64
CA GLN A 589 12.33 -24.37 -21.65
C GLN A 589 13.70 -24.04 -21.04
N ALA A 590 13.72 -23.32 -19.92
CA ALA A 590 14.97 -23.07 -19.18
C ALA A 590 15.51 -24.37 -18.58
N VAL A 591 14.68 -25.23 -18.00
CA VAL A 591 15.11 -26.53 -17.47
C VAL A 591 15.74 -27.38 -18.56
N GLU A 592 15.11 -27.50 -19.72
CA GLU A 592 15.66 -28.28 -20.86
C GLU A 592 17.02 -27.75 -21.29
N ARG A 593 17.15 -26.41 -21.43
CA ARG A 593 18.42 -25.76 -21.79
C ARG A 593 19.50 -25.95 -20.73
N LEU A 594 19.15 -25.81 -19.46
CA LEU A 594 20.08 -25.97 -18.34
C LEU A 594 20.49 -27.43 -18.17
N GLN A 595 19.57 -28.38 -18.35
CA GLN A 595 19.86 -29.81 -18.30
C GLN A 595 20.84 -30.23 -19.41
N ALA A 596 20.73 -29.63 -20.60
CA ALA A 596 21.68 -29.83 -21.69
C ALA A 596 23.04 -29.16 -21.42
N MET A 597 23.04 -27.94 -20.85
CA MET A 597 24.26 -27.17 -20.60
C MET A 597 25.09 -27.71 -19.43
N PHE A 598 24.45 -28.22 -18.39
CA PHE A 598 25.09 -28.66 -17.15
C PHE A 598 25.20 -30.18 -17.03
N HIS A 599 24.92 -30.96 -18.09
CA HIS A 599 25.05 -32.42 -18.05
C HIS A 599 26.44 -32.86 -17.54
N PRO A 600 26.55 -33.81 -16.59
CA PRO A 600 25.51 -34.70 -16.05
C PRO A 600 24.77 -34.22 -14.79
N VAL A 601 24.80 -32.93 -14.45
CA VAL A 601 24.17 -32.38 -13.24
C VAL A 601 22.64 -32.54 -13.29
N PRO A 602 22.00 -33.02 -12.21
CA PRO A 602 20.55 -33.14 -12.13
C PRO A 602 19.88 -31.77 -11.89
N VAL A 603 18.99 -31.38 -12.80
CA VAL A 603 18.20 -30.14 -12.73
C VAL A 603 16.74 -30.46 -12.42
N GLY A 604 16.19 -29.81 -11.41
CA GLY A 604 14.79 -29.94 -10.99
C GLY A 604 13.95 -28.71 -11.34
N LEU A 605 12.63 -28.90 -11.41
CA LEU A 605 11.65 -27.84 -11.65
C LEU A 605 10.68 -27.72 -10.48
N LEU A 606 10.41 -26.49 -10.03
CA LEU A 606 9.41 -26.20 -9.01
C LEU A 606 8.54 -24.99 -9.37
N HIS A 607 7.24 -25.23 -9.58
CA HIS A 607 6.28 -24.16 -9.90
C HIS A 607 4.93 -24.33 -9.18
N GLY A 608 4.13 -23.26 -9.14
CA GLY A 608 2.90 -23.20 -8.34
C GLY A 608 1.81 -24.18 -8.74
N ARG A 609 1.78 -24.55 -10.03
CA ARG A 609 0.80 -25.50 -10.59
C ARG A 609 1.13 -26.99 -10.35
N MET A 610 2.29 -27.32 -9.77
CA MET A 610 2.63 -28.72 -9.47
C MET A 610 1.74 -29.28 -8.35
N LYS A 611 1.42 -30.56 -8.43
CA LYS A 611 0.66 -31.23 -7.36
C LYS A 611 1.45 -31.15 -6.05
N ALA A 612 0.75 -31.05 -4.91
CA ALA A 612 1.40 -30.90 -3.60
C ALA A 612 2.41 -32.04 -3.33
N ALA A 613 2.04 -33.28 -3.64
CA ALA A 613 2.92 -34.44 -3.50
C ALA A 613 4.20 -34.35 -4.35
N GLU A 614 4.12 -33.83 -5.57
CA GLU A 614 5.27 -33.65 -6.46
C GLU A 614 6.21 -32.54 -5.96
N ARG A 615 5.65 -31.44 -5.45
CA ARG A 615 6.44 -30.35 -4.84
C ARG A 615 7.23 -30.84 -3.63
N VAL A 616 6.59 -31.60 -2.75
CA VAL A 616 7.24 -32.17 -1.56
C VAL A 616 8.36 -33.14 -1.98
N ARG A 617 8.11 -34.03 -2.95
CA ARG A 617 9.14 -34.95 -3.46
C ARG A 617 10.32 -34.23 -4.08
N THR A 618 10.07 -33.26 -4.97
CA THR A 618 11.14 -32.49 -5.64
C THR A 618 11.98 -31.73 -4.62
N MET A 619 11.33 -31.15 -3.61
CA MET A 619 12.03 -30.43 -2.55
C MET A 619 12.83 -31.37 -1.63
N ALA A 620 12.30 -32.55 -1.33
CA ALA A 620 13.02 -33.57 -0.57
C ALA A 620 14.26 -34.05 -1.33
N ALA A 621 14.14 -34.32 -2.64
CA ALA A 621 15.25 -34.68 -3.52
C ALA A 621 16.31 -33.56 -3.60
N PHE A 622 15.87 -32.31 -3.71
CA PHE A 622 16.78 -31.16 -3.63
C PHE A 622 17.47 -31.09 -2.27
N LYS A 623 16.76 -31.22 -1.15
CA LYS A 623 17.39 -31.22 0.18
C LYS A 623 18.38 -32.37 0.40
N ALA A 624 18.12 -33.54 -0.21
CA ALA A 624 19.00 -34.70 -0.15
C ALA A 624 20.24 -34.59 -1.05
N GLY A 625 20.31 -33.57 -1.93
CA GLY A 625 21.39 -33.39 -2.88
C GLY A 625 21.25 -34.20 -4.17
N GLU A 626 20.14 -34.93 -4.35
CA GLU A 626 19.83 -35.66 -5.59
C GLU A 626 19.58 -34.70 -6.76
N ILE A 627 19.10 -33.49 -6.47
CA ILE A 627 18.98 -32.39 -7.43
C ILE A 627 19.97 -31.31 -7.01
N GLN A 628 20.84 -30.87 -7.92
CA GLN A 628 21.86 -29.86 -7.62
C GLN A 628 21.41 -28.46 -8.05
N ILE A 629 20.62 -28.35 -9.12
CA ILE A 629 20.08 -27.07 -9.60
C ILE A 629 18.56 -27.11 -9.53
N LEU A 630 17.94 -26.20 -8.79
CA LEU A 630 16.49 -26.07 -8.72
C LEU A 630 16.03 -24.82 -9.48
N VAL A 631 15.40 -25.04 -10.63
CA VAL A 631 14.71 -24.00 -11.37
C VAL A 631 13.32 -23.82 -10.77
N ALA A 632 12.97 -22.60 -10.40
CA ALA A 632 11.66 -22.36 -9.84
C ALA A 632 11.10 -20.99 -10.17
N THR A 633 9.84 -20.84 -9.83
CA THR A 633 9.17 -19.54 -9.85
C THR A 633 9.06 -18.96 -8.44
N THR A 634 8.28 -17.89 -8.28
CA THR A 634 8.00 -17.20 -6.99
C THR A 634 7.56 -18.10 -5.83
N VAL A 635 7.30 -19.39 -6.06
CA VAL A 635 6.95 -20.37 -5.01
C VAL A 635 8.11 -20.66 -4.05
N ILE A 636 9.37 -20.46 -4.45
CA ILE A 636 10.54 -20.59 -3.54
C ILE A 636 10.55 -19.53 -2.44
N GLU A 637 9.76 -18.46 -2.57
CA GLU A 637 9.55 -17.50 -1.48
C GLU A 637 9.15 -18.20 -0.17
N VAL A 638 8.63 -19.43 -0.20
CA VAL A 638 8.16 -20.14 0.98
C VAL A 638 9.13 -21.21 1.52
N GLY A 639 9.74 -20.87 2.65
CA GLY A 639 9.96 -21.77 3.77
C GLY A 639 11.19 -22.67 3.80
N VAL A 640 11.67 -23.19 2.68
CA VAL A 640 12.64 -24.31 2.74
C VAL A 640 14.07 -23.82 2.98
N ASP A 641 14.75 -24.52 3.90
CA ASP A 641 16.14 -24.30 4.29
C ASP A 641 17.02 -25.40 3.69
N VAL A 642 17.96 -25.04 2.82
CA VAL A 642 18.95 -25.95 2.23
C VAL A 642 20.34 -25.38 2.50
N PRO A 643 21.04 -25.84 3.56
CA PRO A 643 22.34 -25.29 3.95
C PRO A 643 23.44 -25.39 2.88
N ASN A 644 23.34 -26.38 1.99
CA ASN A 644 24.28 -26.60 0.89
C ASN A 644 23.97 -25.74 -0.37
N ALA A 645 22.88 -24.96 -0.36
CA ALA A 645 22.56 -24.03 -1.44
C ALA A 645 23.35 -22.73 -1.26
N THR A 646 24.33 -22.50 -2.13
CA THR A 646 25.22 -21.32 -2.06
C THR A 646 24.97 -20.30 -3.15
N VAL A 647 24.22 -20.64 -4.20
CA VAL A 647 23.97 -19.76 -5.35
C VAL A 647 22.49 -19.45 -5.49
N MET A 648 22.15 -18.17 -5.64
CA MET A 648 20.80 -17.69 -5.98
C MET A 648 20.86 -16.86 -7.26
N LEU A 649 20.45 -17.42 -8.40
CA LEU A 649 20.37 -16.69 -9.66
C LEU A 649 18.92 -16.22 -9.90
N VAL A 650 18.70 -14.92 -10.01
CA VAL A 650 17.38 -14.35 -10.34
C VAL A 650 17.41 -13.82 -11.77
N GLU A 651 16.60 -14.42 -12.65
CA GLU A 651 16.42 -13.96 -14.02
C GLU A 651 15.33 -12.88 -14.08
N HIS A 652 15.50 -11.86 -14.93
CA HIS A 652 14.56 -10.72 -15.04
C HIS A 652 14.24 -10.07 -13.68
N ALA A 653 15.28 -9.74 -12.91
CA ALA A 653 15.18 -9.15 -11.57
C ALA A 653 14.38 -7.83 -11.54
N ASP A 654 14.31 -7.11 -12.66
CA ASP A 654 13.51 -5.89 -12.85
C ASP A 654 12.00 -6.09 -12.64
N ARG A 655 11.52 -7.34 -12.79
CA ARG A 655 10.11 -7.70 -12.60
C ARG A 655 9.75 -8.04 -11.14
N PHE A 656 10.73 -8.10 -10.24
CA PHE A 656 10.50 -8.40 -8.83
C PHE A 656 10.50 -7.14 -7.98
N GLY A 657 9.63 -7.11 -6.97
CA GLY A 657 9.72 -6.10 -5.92
C GLY A 657 11.00 -6.27 -5.10
N LEU A 658 11.56 -5.16 -4.60
CA LEU A 658 12.81 -5.17 -3.81
C LEU A 658 12.72 -6.10 -2.59
N ALA A 659 11.56 -6.15 -1.93
CA ALA A 659 11.31 -7.04 -0.80
C ALA A 659 11.36 -8.53 -1.19
N GLN A 660 10.86 -8.88 -2.38
CA GLN A 660 10.90 -10.25 -2.89
C GLN A 660 12.34 -10.65 -3.22
N LEU A 661 13.10 -9.78 -3.88
CA LEU A 661 14.53 -10.01 -4.14
C LEU A 661 15.31 -10.23 -2.84
N HIS A 662 15.00 -9.43 -1.80
CA HIS A 662 15.60 -9.60 -0.48
C HIS A 662 15.27 -10.96 0.16
N GLN A 663 14.02 -11.41 0.08
CA GLN A 663 13.58 -12.72 0.58
C GLN A 663 14.26 -13.87 -0.18
N LEU A 664 14.32 -13.79 -1.52
CA LEU A 664 15.01 -14.77 -2.37
C LEU A 664 16.50 -14.84 -2.04
N ARG A 665 17.17 -13.69 -1.95
CA ARG A 665 18.57 -13.60 -1.51
C ARG A 665 18.77 -14.28 -0.14
N GLY A 666 17.86 -14.07 0.80
CA GLY A 666 17.90 -14.69 2.14
C GLY A 666 17.72 -16.22 2.18
N ARG A 667 17.41 -16.88 1.04
CA ARG A 667 17.30 -18.34 0.95
C ARG A 667 18.67 -19.03 0.86
N VAL A 668 19.71 -18.32 0.44
CA VAL A 668 21.10 -18.82 0.44
C VAL A 668 21.90 -18.24 1.62
N GLY A 669 23.10 -18.74 1.87
CA GLY A 669 23.95 -18.27 2.97
C GLY A 669 23.51 -18.77 4.34
N ARG A 670 23.00 -20.00 4.40
CA ARG A 670 22.62 -20.69 5.64
C ARG A 670 23.68 -21.66 6.17
N GLY A 671 24.59 -22.11 5.30
CA GLY A 671 25.78 -22.88 5.69
C GLY A 671 26.99 -21.99 6.05
N ALA A 672 28.11 -22.63 6.37
CA ALA A 672 29.39 -21.94 6.65
C ALA A 672 30.07 -21.38 5.39
N GLN A 673 29.64 -21.83 4.21
CA GLN A 673 30.23 -21.48 2.93
C GLN A 673 29.80 -20.09 2.46
N GLN A 674 30.69 -19.42 1.73
CA GLN A 674 30.38 -18.14 1.11
C GLN A 674 29.30 -18.31 0.05
N SER A 675 28.20 -17.57 0.15
CA SER A 675 27.11 -17.61 -0.82
C SER A 675 27.14 -16.40 -1.74
N ILE A 676 26.59 -16.60 -2.95
CA ILE A 676 26.52 -15.63 -4.04
C ILE A 676 25.08 -15.48 -4.56
N CYS A 677 24.74 -14.27 -4.98
CA CYS A 677 23.45 -13.93 -5.58
C CYS A 677 23.65 -13.10 -6.85
#